data_AF-A0A6P8L2Q8-F1
#
_entry.id   AF-A0A6P8L2Q8-F1
#
_cell.length_a   1.000
_cell.length_b   1.000
_cell.length_c   1.000
_cell.angle_alpha   90.00
_cell.angle_beta   90.00
_cell.angle_gamma   90.00
#
_symmetry.space_group_name_H-M   'P 1'
#
loop_
_entity.id
_entity.type
_entity.pdbx_description
1 polymer ?
#
loop_
_entity_poly.entity_id
_entity_poly.type
_entity_poly.pdbx_seq_one_letter_code
_entity_poly.pdbx_strand_id
1 'polypeptide(L)'
;MSQQHEATAAAAEKPLNNGYLQANAPLEELSATVVSPLLGQQQVQHQAPQQQQNKLPTVVFLAPDGSGGVGIQRGNPTQGNPGMVTGTGSHSDWLLKESQQRRRLLVLAIAFTVLGAAIGALAIYFASVHQRCHLYRLEPDNDDRPNGRWNQDSGSAHEGQDNICMTQECVRTAASLLSAMDLNSDPCEDFFQYACGTWNKMHPIPEDRSSISTFEVLSDQQQVILRAVLEEPIDERDNKATIKAKTFFKSCMDIPQIRKIGTGRLKQVLQSLGGWPVIERNWSPPADLSVERLMGQLRLNYSEPVMIELYVGADDKNSSVNILQMDQLQYALPSRDYYLKESSANDRRAYHRYMTQVALLLGADPATAAAELEKVVLFETQLVNVSLPEADRHDTSLVYRKMLLPELQELVPEVQWQEYLQAALGPGIPLQEDEPLVTYGLHYLTEMGKILAHTDRRVVHNYMLWRLVMSLMSHMIDEYQRERVEFRKILMGIQSERTRWSQCVEWTNKKLGVAVGALFIRDNFNQESKEVALEMIHTIRAAFNELLAENDWMDDETRAVAKEKADSMNERIGYPELLTNATELEQEYVNLTIVPDNFINNVLSILQWESEKMLRLLRQPVDKEKWTTEPAVVNAFYNPNKNDIVFPAGILQPLFYSQHFPKSLNYGGIGVVIGHEITHGFDDKGRQFDKEGNMMQWWNNATIEAFRERTQCVIDQYSRYKINEVDMFMDGRMTQGENIADNGGLKQAFRAYKKWETLHGREQLLPGLNMTHDQLFFLNYAQIWCGSMRPEDALTKIRSAVHSPGFVRVLGPLSNSRDFASAYKCPLGSTMNPAEKCSVW
;
A
#
# COMPACT_ATOMS: atom_id res chain seq x y z
N MET A 1 -44.34 -20.67 -57.76
CA MET A 1 -45.77 -20.27 -57.84
C MET A 1 -46.17 -19.77 -56.47
N SER A 2 -46.51 -18.52 -56.15
CA SER A 2 -46.64 -17.24 -56.88
C SER A 2 -46.68 -16.15 -55.78
N GLN A 3 -45.69 -15.25 -55.71
CA GLN A 3 -45.80 -13.77 -55.73
C GLN A 3 -47.15 -13.12 -55.33
N GLN A 4 -47.12 -12.14 -54.41
CA GLN A 4 -47.23 -10.67 -54.64
C GLN A 4 -47.35 -9.91 -53.28
N HIS A 5 -46.37 -9.03 -52.94
CA HIS A 5 -46.42 -7.54 -52.88
C HIS A 5 -47.23 -6.97 -51.68
N GLU A 6 -46.86 -5.93 -50.92
CA GLU A 6 -45.79 -4.91 -50.94
C GLU A 6 -45.88 -4.06 -49.64
N ALA A 7 -44.91 -3.16 -49.43
CA ALA A 7 -44.90 -1.95 -48.60
C ALA A 7 -43.95 -1.93 -47.37
N THR A 8 -42.84 -1.26 -47.64
CA THR A 8 -41.75 -0.65 -46.87
C THR A 8 -42.16 0.38 -45.80
N ALA A 9 -41.37 0.50 -44.73
CA ALA A 9 -40.79 1.78 -44.26
C ALA A 9 -39.68 1.54 -43.22
N ALA A 10 -38.49 2.06 -43.51
CA ALA A 10 -37.31 2.10 -42.64
C ALA A 10 -37.11 3.53 -42.10
N ALA A 11 -36.71 3.64 -40.82
CA ALA A 11 -36.15 4.84 -40.19
C ALA A 11 -35.19 4.35 -39.09
N ALA A 12 -33.86 4.43 -39.28
CA ALA A 12 -33.00 5.60 -39.07
C ALA A 12 -32.48 5.69 -37.62
N GLU A 13 -31.34 5.04 -37.36
CA GLU A 13 -30.50 5.28 -36.19
C GLU A 13 -29.45 6.37 -36.50
N LYS A 14 -29.31 7.33 -35.58
CA LYS A 14 -28.28 8.39 -35.59
C LYS A 14 -27.14 8.01 -34.66
N PRO A 15 -25.86 8.19 -35.04
CA PRO A 15 -24.74 8.21 -34.10
C PRO A 15 -24.45 9.65 -33.61
N LEU A 16 -24.11 9.79 -32.33
CA LEU A 16 -23.70 11.04 -31.69
C LEU A 16 -22.19 11.28 -31.87
N ASN A 17 -21.88 12.51 -32.28
CA ASN A 17 -20.59 13.07 -32.64
C ASN A 17 -19.64 13.26 -31.43
N ASN A 18 -18.37 12.83 -31.59
CA ASN A 18 -17.23 13.36 -30.85
C ASN A 18 -16.48 14.35 -31.74
N GLY A 19 -16.46 15.63 -31.35
CA GLY A 19 -15.76 16.69 -32.07
C GLY A 19 -14.46 17.10 -31.37
N TYR A 20 -13.32 16.71 -31.94
CA TYR A 20 -12.04 17.39 -31.72
C TYR A 20 -11.48 17.81 -33.08
N LEU A 21 -11.30 19.12 -33.25
CA LEU A 21 -10.85 19.78 -34.47
C LEU A 21 -9.33 19.57 -34.66
N GLN A 22 -8.96 18.99 -35.80
CA GLN A 22 -7.64 19.14 -36.42
C GLN A 22 -7.69 20.32 -37.40
N ALA A 23 -6.66 21.18 -37.37
CA ALA A 23 -6.33 22.08 -38.47
C ALA A 23 -4.80 22.06 -38.67
N ASN A 24 -4.39 21.86 -39.92
CA ASN A 24 -2.99 21.85 -40.37
C ASN A 24 -2.73 23.04 -41.32
N ALA A 25 -1.46 23.49 -41.29
CA ALA A 25 -0.69 24.29 -42.28
C ALA A 25 -0.58 25.82 -42.09
N PRO A 26 0.48 26.49 -42.63
CA PRO A 26 1.93 26.18 -42.57
C PRO A 26 2.82 27.41 -42.19
N LEU A 27 4.15 27.17 -42.14
CA LEU A 27 5.30 28.07 -41.84
C LEU A 27 5.32 29.47 -42.50
N GLU A 28 5.85 30.47 -41.77
CA GLU A 28 6.87 31.42 -42.27
C GLU A 28 7.62 32.16 -41.14
N GLU A 29 8.85 32.58 -41.46
CA GLU A 29 9.92 33.12 -40.62
C GLU A 29 9.62 34.48 -39.94
N LEU A 30 10.32 34.79 -38.83
CA LEU A 30 10.97 36.08 -38.62
C LEU A 30 11.93 36.07 -37.40
N SER A 31 13.11 36.63 -37.64
CA SER A 31 14.28 36.71 -36.77
C SER A 31 14.18 37.72 -35.64
N ALA A 32 14.94 37.45 -34.56
CA ALA A 32 15.72 38.36 -33.69
C ALA A 32 15.06 39.66 -33.16
N THR A 33 15.16 39.93 -31.86
CA THR A 33 16.20 40.78 -31.24
C THR A 33 15.95 40.98 -29.73
N VAL A 34 17.04 40.91 -28.97
CA VAL A 34 17.35 41.41 -27.62
C VAL A 34 16.50 42.59 -27.12
N VAL A 35 16.03 42.58 -25.85
CA VAL A 35 16.17 43.65 -24.82
C VAL A 35 15.90 43.08 -23.41
N SER A 36 16.85 43.32 -22.50
CA SER A 36 16.74 43.22 -21.03
C SER A 36 16.46 44.63 -20.46
N PRO A 37 15.78 44.79 -19.30
CA PRO A 37 16.48 45.35 -18.12
C PRO A 37 15.99 44.74 -16.78
N LEU A 38 16.89 44.28 -15.91
CA LEU A 38 17.54 44.97 -14.76
C LEU A 38 16.68 45.16 -13.48
N LEU A 39 17.14 44.43 -12.46
CA LEU A 39 17.43 44.79 -11.07
C LEU A 39 16.32 45.05 -10.03
N GLY A 40 16.36 44.18 -9.01
CA GLY A 40 16.17 44.51 -7.60
C GLY A 40 16.97 43.54 -6.73
N GLN A 41 18.18 43.94 -6.33
CA GLN A 41 19.04 43.23 -5.37
C GLN A 41 18.51 43.36 -3.93
N GLN A 42 18.54 42.27 -3.16
CA GLN A 42 18.87 42.31 -1.73
C GLN A 42 19.70 41.08 -1.36
N GLN A 43 20.95 41.34 -0.95
CA GLN A 43 21.87 40.37 -0.35
C GLN A 43 21.52 40.19 1.13
N VAL A 44 21.47 38.95 1.64
CA VAL A 44 21.95 38.61 3.00
C VAL A 44 22.52 37.18 3.04
N GLN A 45 23.84 37.12 3.23
CA GLN A 45 24.69 36.14 3.94
C GLN A 45 24.34 34.64 4.02
N HIS A 46 25.29 33.83 3.51
CA HIS A 46 25.45 32.40 3.81
C HIS A 46 25.81 32.14 5.28
N GLN A 47 25.03 31.27 5.94
CA GLN A 47 25.44 30.50 7.11
C GLN A 47 25.25 29.01 6.84
N ALA A 48 26.28 28.22 7.14
CA ALA A 48 26.29 26.77 7.06
C ALA A 48 25.37 26.16 8.14
N PRO A 49 24.64 25.05 7.88
CA PRO A 49 23.75 24.48 8.87
C PRO A 49 24.51 23.67 9.92
N GLN A 50 24.38 24.12 11.18
CA GLN A 50 24.70 23.32 12.36
C GLN A 50 23.70 22.16 12.49
N GLN A 51 24.22 20.97 12.78
CA GLN A 51 23.44 19.79 13.16
C GLN A 51 22.60 20.08 14.40
N GLN A 52 21.29 20.16 14.23
CA GLN A 52 20.33 20.21 15.32
C GLN A 52 19.73 18.80 15.48
N GLN A 53 20.14 18.10 16.56
CA GLN A 53 19.48 16.86 16.99
C GLN A 53 18.04 17.18 17.40
N ASN A 54 17.09 16.97 16.50
CA ASN A 54 15.67 16.95 16.85
C ASN A 54 15.40 15.66 17.63
N LYS A 55 15.11 15.82 18.91
CA LYS A 55 14.51 14.78 19.76
C LYS A 55 13.09 14.52 19.27
N LEU A 56 12.86 13.32 18.75
CA LEU A 56 11.52 12.76 18.55
C LEU A 56 10.81 12.61 19.92
N PRO A 57 9.49 12.84 20.02
CA PRO A 57 8.75 12.52 21.23
C PRO A 57 8.65 10.99 21.37
N THR A 58 9.21 10.48 22.47
CA THR A 58 9.08 9.08 22.88
C THR A 58 7.63 8.80 23.29
N VAL A 59 6.91 8.01 22.50
CA VAL A 59 5.71 7.30 22.98
C VAL A 59 6.20 6.08 23.76
N VAL A 60 6.03 6.10 25.08
CA VAL A 60 6.42 5.01 25.99
C VAL A 60 5.24 4.06 26.15
N PHE A 61 5.41 2.80 25.76
CA PHE A 61 4.68 1.70 26.38
C PHE A 61 5.66 0.64 26.84
N LEU A 62 5.59 0.36 28.14
CA LEU A 62 6.34 -0.67 28.85
C LEU A 62 5.68 -2.03 28.58
N ALA A 63 6.47 -3.00 28.13
CA ALA A 63 6.12 -4.41 28.20
C ALA A 63 6.13 -4.90 29.68
N PRO A 64 5.30 -5.89 30.06
CA PRO A 64 5.35 -6.44 31.40
C PRO A 64 6.46 -7.50 31.51
N ASP A 65 7.07 -7.45 32.69
CA ASP A 65 7.81 -8.49 33.41
C ASP A 65 9.25 -8.81 33.02
N GLY A 66 10.08 -8.75 34.07
CA GLY A 66 11.51 -8.96 34.01
C GLY A 66 11.95 -10.19 34.80
N SER A 67 13.17 -10.63 34.48
CA SER A 67 14.13 -11.22 35.42
C SER A 67 15.45 -11.42 34.67
N GLY A 68 16.58 -11.20 35.36
CA GLY A 68 17.90 -11.55 34.84
C GLY A 68 18.96 -10.47 35.05
N GLY A 69 19.44 -10.33 36.29
CA GLY A 69 20.63 -9.53 36.58
C GLY A 69 21.90 -10.27 36.19
N VAL A 70 22.88 -9.57 35.63
CA VAL A 70 24.27 -10.03 35.52
C VAL A 70 25.22 -8.86 35.79
N GLY A 71 26.15 -9.08 36.72
CA GLY A 71 27.20 -8.13 37.11
C GLY A 71 28.34 -8.01 36.10
N ILE A 72 28.99 -6.85 36.10
CA ILE A 72 30.14 -6.53 35.23
C ILE A 72 31.41 -6.43 36.07
N GLN A 73 32.42 -7.23 35.74
CA GLN A 73 33.82 -6.99 36.11
C GLN A 73 34.61 -6.42 34.92
N ARG A 74 35.50 -5.48 35.25
CA ARG A 74 36.39 -4.72 34.36
C ARG A 74 37.57 -5.56 33.87
N GLY A 75 38.02 -5.28 32.64
CA GLY A 75 39.37 -5.58 32.16
C GLY A 75 39.87 -4.49 31.20
N ASN A 76 40.91 -3.77 31.60
CA ASN A 76 41.73 -2.90 30.74
C ASN A 76 42.57 -3.76 29.77
N PRO A 77 43.09 -3.14 28.69
CA PRO A 77 44.48 -3.38 28.35
C PRO A 77 45.32 -2.12 28.11
N THR A 78 46.59 -2.34 28.35
CA THR A 78 47.75 -1.46 28.44
C THR A 78 48.37 -1.07 27.09
N GLN A 79 49.17 0.00 27.17
CA GLN A 79 49.97 0.68 26.14
C GLN A 79 51.05 -0.18 25.44
N GLY A 80 51.44 0.25 24.23
CA GLY A 80 52.70 -0.05 23.55
C GLY A 80 53.04 1.04 22.50
N ASN A 81 54.29 1.47 22.48
CA ASN A 81 54.84 2.78 22.03
C ASN A 81 54.98 3.03 20.50
N PRO A 82 55.26 4.29 20.07
CA PRO A 82 55.29 4.76 18.68
C PRO A 82 56.70 4.94 18.08
N GLY A 83 56.76 5.03 16.74
CA GLY A 83 57.91 5.48 15.95
C GLY A 83 57.66 6.87 15.32
N MET A 84 58.66 7.74 15.39
CA MET A 84 58.63 9.18 15.16
C MET A 84 59.23 9.55 13.78
N VAL A 85 58.60 10.49 13.05
CA VAL A 85 59.25 11.30 12.00
C VAL A 85 58.93 12.79 12.23
N THR A 86 59.96 13.60 12.00
CA THR A 86 60.21 14.99 12.36
C THR A 86 59.40 16.05 11.60
N GLY A 87 59.13 17.19 12.25
CA GLY A 87 58.78 18.45 11.58
C GLY A 87 58.63 19.62 12.55
N THR A 88 59.56 20.57 12.49
CA THR A 88 59.65 21.79 13.30
C THR A 88 58.61 22.85 12.88
N GLY A 89 57.86 23.40 13.84
CA GLY A 89 57.06 24.61 13.64
C GLY A 89 56.21 25.01 14.87
N SER A 90 56.36 26.28 15.29
CA SER A 90 55.45 27.05 16.15
C SER A 90 55.40 26.74 17.65
N HIS A 91 56.28 27.39 18.43
CA HIS A 91 56.15 27.52 19.89
C HIS A 91 55.03 28.51 20.32
N SER A 92 54.39 29.21 19.38
CA SER A 92 53.34 30.21 19.63
C SER A 92 51.91 29.66 19.56
N ASP A 93 51.65 28.58 18.81
CA ASP A 93 50.31 27.96 18.74
C ASP A 93 49.94 27.13 19.98
N TRP A 94 50.94 26.67 20.72
CA TRP A 94 50.73 25.85 21.92
C TRP A 94 50.11 26.66 23.07
N LEU A 95 50.57 27.91 23.29
CA LEU A 95 50.05 28.79 24.34
C LEU A 95 48.61 29.26 24.07
N LEU A 96 48.24 29.45 22.80
CA LEU A 96 46.87 29.81 22.40
C LEU A 96 45.89 28.65 22.55
N LYS A 97 46.30 27.42 22.19
CA LYS A 97 45.48 26.20 22.38
C LYS A 97 45.24 25.90 23.86
N GLU A 98 46.23 26.06 24.73
CA GLU A 98 46.06 25.79 26.16
C GLU A 98 45.05 26.77 26.81
N SER A 99 45.04 28.05 26.37
CA SER A 99 44.08 29.05 26.86
C SER A 99 42.63 28.77 26.46
N GLN A 100 42.40 28.28 25.24
CA GLN A 100 41.06 27.90 24.76
C GLN A 100 40.55 26.64 25.46
N GLN A 101 41.43 25.68 25.73
CA GLN A 101 41.08 24.43 26.41
C GLN A 101 40.70 24.69 27.88
N ARG A 102 41.42 25.58 28.57
CA ARG A 102 41.04 26.03 29.92
C ARG A 102 39.71 26.78 29.94
N ARG A 103 39.43 27.63 28.95
CA ARG A 103 38.11 28.28 28.82
C ARG A 103 36.98 27.28 28.58
N ARG A 104 37.17 26.27 27.74
CA ARG A 104 36.17 25.21 27.50
C ARG A 104 35.91 24.37 28.75
N LEU A 105 36.96 24.01 29.49
CA LEU A 105 36.83 23.29 30.76
C LEU A 105 36.13 24.12 31.82
N LEU A 106 36.40 25.42 31.89
CA LEU A 106 35.71 26.34 32.81
C LEU A 106 34.22 26.45 32.48
N VAL A 107 33.87 26.58 31.19
CA VAL A 107 32.47 26.63 30.73
C VAL A 107 31.74 25.33 31.05
N LEU A 108 32.37 24.18 30.84
CA LEU A 108 31.79 22.87 31.20
C LEU A 108 31.61 22.74 32.72
N ALA A 109 32.58 23.18 33.52
CA ALA A 109 32.48 23.14 34.97
C ALA A 109 31.32 24.02 35.50
N ILE A 110 31.13 25.21 34.90
CA ILE A 110 30.00 26.10 35.21
C ILE A 110 28.68 25.45 34.78
N ALA A 111 28.62 24.85 33.59
CA ALA A 111 27.42 24.17 33.12
C ALA A 111 27.02 22.99 34.03
N PHE A 112 27.98 22.20 34.50
CA PHE A 112 27.71 21.10 35.43
C PHE A 112 27.29 21.58 36.82
N THR A 113 27.82 22.70 37.31
CA THR A 113 27.38 23.27 38.59
C THR A 113 25.97 23.85 38.50
N VAL A 114 25.61 24.51 37.40
CA VAL A 114 24.24 24.98 37.16
C VAL A 114 23.26 23.81 37.04
N LEU A 115 23.64 22.75 36.32
CA LEU A 115 22.83 21.55 36.19
C LEU A 115 22.64 20.84 37.53
N GLY A 116 23.70 20.72 38.32
CA GLY A 116 23.64 20.16 39.68
C GLY A 116 22.73 20.97 40.61
N ALA A 117 22.80 22.30 40.55
CA ALA A 117 21.91 23.18 41.32
C ALA A 117 20.43 23.04 40.89
N ALA A 118 20.17 22.93 39.59
CA ALA A 118 18.81 22.73 39.07
C ALA A 118 18.21 21.37 39.51
N ILE A 119 19.01 20.29 39.44
CA ILE A 119 18.61 18.97 39.93
C ILE A 119 18.38 18.99 41.45
N GLY A 120 19.24 19.67 42.20
CA GLY A 120 19.07 19.85 43.65
C GLY A 120 17.78 20.61 43.99
N ALA A 121 17.46 21.69 43.27
CA ALA A 121 16.22 22.44 43.45
C ALA A 121 14.98 21.60 43.13
N LEU A 122 15.02 20.80 42.05
CA LEU A 122 13.96 19.86 41.71
C LEU A 122 13.78 18.77 42.78
N ALA A 123 14.87 18.22 43.31
CA ALA A 123 14.81 17.22 44.38
C ALA A 123 14.17 17.79 45.67
N ILE A 124 14.52 19.02 46.04
CA ILE A 124 13.90 19.73 47.19
C ILE A 124 12.42 19.98 46.92
N TYR A 125 12.06 20.41 45.70
CA TYR A 125 10.66 20.62 45.31
C TYR A 125 9.85 19.32 45.44
N PHE A 126 10.33 18.21 44.88
CA PHE A 126 9.63 16.93 44.97
C PHE A 126 9.58 16.35 46.38
N ALA A 127 10.63 16.53 47.18
CA ALA A 127 10.61 16.16 48.60
C ALA A 127 9.55 16.96 49.38
N SER A 128 9.42 18.27 49.10
CA SER A 128 8.40 19.13 49.74
C SER A 128 6.97 18.75 49.34
N VAL A 129 6.75 18.35 48.08
CA VAL A 129 5.47 17.85 47.58
C VAL A 129 5.14 16.50 48.21
N HIS A 130 6.12 15.59 48.31
CA HIS A 130 5.92 14.29 48.94
C HIS A 130 5.55 14.41 50.43
N GLN A 131 6.19 15.34 51.15
CA GLN A 131 5.90 15.59 52.56
C GLN A 131 4.52 16.24 52.78
N ARG A 132 4.04 17.07 51.84
CA ARG A 132 2.65 17.59 51.83
C ARG A 132 1.62 16.49 51.58
N CYS A 133 1.91 15.51 50.71
CA CYS A 133 1.03 14.36 50.52
C CYS A 133 0.96 13.44 51.74
N HIS A 134 2.02 13.38 52.56
CA HIS A 134 2.04 12.55 53.78
C HIS A 134 1.24 13.14 54.94
N LEU A 135 1.06 14.47 54.98
CA LEU A 135 0.26 15.18 56.00
C LEU A 135 -1.26 15.06 55.79
N TYR A 136 -1.72 14.61 54.61
CA TYR A 136 -3.14 14.35 54.34
C TYR A 136 -3.59 12.92 54.68
N ARG A 137 -2.72 12.09 55.27
CA ARG A 137 -2.98 10.66 55.50
C ARG A 137 -3.10 10.27 56.97
N LEU A 138 -3.33 11.22 57.88
CA LEU A 138 -3.51 10.95 59.30
C LEU A 138 -4.68 11.76 59.87
N GLU A 139 -5.89 11.22 59.75
CA GLU A 139 -6.91 11.33 60.80
C GLU A 139 -7.45 9.91 61.08
N PRO A 140 -7.64 9.52 62.36
CA PRO A 140 -7.96 8.14 62.73
C PRO A 140 -9.47 7.87 62.84
N ASP A 141 -9.82 6.60 62.61
CA ASP A 141 -11.08 5.94 62.94
C ASP A 141 -11.64 6.35 64.31
N ASN A 142 -12.94 6.65 64.35
CA ASN A 142 -13.73 6.53 65.56
C ASN A 142 -15.09 5.90 65.21
N ASP A 143 -15.19 4.61 65.52
CA ASP A 143 -16.39 3.79 65.50
C ASP A 143 -17.17 4.06 66.79
N ASP A 144 -18.40 4.58 66.69
CA ASP A 144 -19.40 4.49 67.76
C ASP A 144 -20.81 4.60 67.15
N ARG A 145 -21.48 3.44 67.05
CA ARG A 145 -22.93 3.36 66.80
C ARG A 145 -23.70 3.64 68.09
N PRO A 146 -24.97 4.10 68.00
CA PRO A 146 -26.02 3.12 68.29
C PRO A 146 -27.25 3.18 67.37
N ASN A 147 -27.85 1.99 67.24
CA ASN A 147 -29.15 1.61 66.68
C ASN A 147 -30.22 2.71 66.52
N GLY A 148 -30.79 2.79 65.31
CA GLY A 148 -32.08 3.43 65.02
C GLY A 148 -32.76 2.78 63.81
N ARG A 149 -34.02 2.38 63.99
CA ARG A 149 -34.85 1.58 63.07
C ARG A 149 -35.28 2.33 61.79
N TRP A 150 -35.41 1.54 60.72
CA TRP A 150 -36.31 1.64 59.56
C TRP A 150 -37.20 2.89 59.42
N ASN A 151 -37.08 3.57 58.28
CA ASN A 151 -38.25 3.97 57.49
C ASN A 151 -37.90 4.20 56.01
N GLN A 152 -38.85 3.81 55.17
CA GLN A 152 -38.88 3.89 53.71
C GLN A 152 -39.04 5.32 53.18
N ASP A 153 -38.75 5.44 51.89
CA ASP A 153 -39.16 6.47 50.92
C ASP A 153 -38.48 7.84 50.95
N SER A 154 -37.59 8.06 49.97
CA SER A 154 -37.81 9.09 48.94
C SER A 154 -36.72 9.10 47.85
N GLY A 155 -37.16 8.77 46.63
CA GLY A 155 -36.75 9.27 45.31
C GLY A 155 -35.42 10.00 45.06
N SER A 156 -34.72 9.47 44.05
CA SER A 156 -34.02 10.17 42.96
C SER A 156 -32.97 11.23 43.31
N ALA A 157 -31.69 10.86 43.19
CA ALA A 157 -30.64 11.66 42.53
C ALA A 157 -29.25 10.98 42.64
N HIS A 158 -29.03 9.78 42.09
CA HIS A 158 -27.67 9.24 41.89
C HIS A 158 -27.66 8.19 40.77
N GLU A 159 -27.88 8.60 39.52
CA GLU A 159 -27.81 7.71 38.34
C GLU A 159 -26.83 8.21 37.28
N GLY A 160 -25.84 9.03 37.68
CA GLY A 160 -24.96 9.75 36.74
C GLY A 160 -23.46 9.41 36.77
N GLN A 161 -23.00 8.52 37.67
CA GLN A 161 -21.55 8.22 37.81
C GLN A 161 -21.15 6.74 37.61
N ASP A 162 -22.11 5.81 37.48
CA ASP A 162 -21.82 4.36 37.48
C ASP A 162 -21.73 3.69 36.09
N ASN A 163 -21.80 4.44 34.98
CA ASN A 163 -21.79 3.86 33.62
C ASN A 163 -20.57 4.28 32.75
N ILE A 164 -19.39 4.41 33.37
CA ILE A 164 -18.13 4.73 32.68
C ILE A 164 -17.14 3.60 32.88
N CYS A 165 -16.53 3.12 31.80
CA CYS A 165 -15.51 2.09 31.83
C CYS A 165 -14.17 2.66 32.31
N MET A 166 -13.72 2.27 33.51
CA MET A 166 -12.45 2.75 34.10
C MET A 166 -11.32 1.72 34.05
N THR A 167 -11.45 0.68 33.21
CA THR A 167 -10.34 -0.26 32.96
C THR A 167 -9.17 0.46 32.29
N GLN A 168 -7.97 -0.08 32.45
CA GLN A 168 -6.75 0.51 31.87
C GLN A 168 -6.85 0.62 30.34
N GLU A 169 -7.49 -0.34 29.70
CA GLU A 169 -7.72 -0.45 28.27
C GLU A 169 -8.70 0.63 27.79
N CYS A 170 -9.82 0.85 28.51
CA CYS A 170 -10.77 1.91 28.21
C CYS A 170 -10.13 3.30 28.34
N VAL A 171 -9.33 3.54 29.40
CA VAL A 171 -8.63 4.81 29.61
C VAL A 171 -7.62 5.08 28.49
N ARG A 172 -6.82 4.08 28.11
CA ARG A 172 -5.84 4.20 27.01
C ARG A 172 -6.54 4.45 25.67
N THR A 173 -7.61 3.72 25.40
CA THR A 173 -8.40 3.86 24.17
C THR A 173 -9.01 5.26 24.06
N ALA A 174 -9.63 5.74 25.14
CA ALA A 174 -10.21 7.07 25.17
C ALA A 174 -9.17 8.18 24.99
N ALA A 175 -8.00 8.04 25.65
CA ALA A 175 -6.89 8.97 25.48
C ALA A 175 -6.37 9.00 24.03
N SER A 176 -6.25 7.83 23.39
CA SER A 176 -5.83 7.73 21.98
C SER A 176 -6.81 8.45 21.05
N LEU A 177 -8.11 8.13 21.16
CA LEU A 177 -9.17 8.75 20.36
C LEU A 177 -9.17 10.28 20.53
N LEU A 178 -9.15 10.75 21.78
CA LEU A 178 -9.16 12.18 22.11
C LEU A 178 -7.93 12.92 21.58
N SER A 179 -6.75 12.28 21.62
CA SER A 179 -5.49 12.91 21.18
C SER A 179 -5.42 13.17 19.67
N ALA A 180 -6.21 12.44 18.87
CA ALA A 180 -6.26 12.59 17.42
C ALA A 180 -7.21 13.73 16.96
N MET A 181 -8.21 14.06 17.78
CA MET A 181 -9.30 14.96 17.42
C MET A 181 -8.92 16.43 17.43
N ASP A 182 -9.60 17.23 16.61
CA ASP A 182 -9.62 18.70 16.68
C ASP A 182 -10.99 19.19 17.15
N LEU A 183 -11.15 19.38 18.45
CA LEU A 183 -12.41 19.78 19.08
C LEU A 183 -12.90 21.20 18.71
N ASN A 184 -12.08 21.98 18.00
CA ASN A 184 -12.50 23.29 17.49
C ASN A 184 -13.22 23.21 16.14
N SER A 185 -13.23 22.02 15.52
CA SER A 185 -13.86 21.79 14.21
C SER A 185 -15.27 21.24 14.40
N ASP A 186 -16.21 21.72 13.58
CA ASP A 186 -17.58 21.22 13.62
C ASP A 186 -17.68 19.87 12.90
N PRO A 187 -18.09 18.78 13.58
CA PRO A 187 -18.25 17.47 12.96
C PRO A 187 -19.26 17.44 11.81
N CYS A 188 -20.17 18.41 11.74
CA CYS A 188 -21.19 18.50 10.69
C CYS A 188 -20.75 19.32 9.45
N GLU A 189 -19.58 19.95 9.52
CA GLU A 189 -18.95 20.67 8.41
C GLU A 189 -17.74 19.93 7.84
N ASP A 190 -16.81 19.46 8.69
CA ASP A 190 -15.67 18.67 8.27
C ASP A 190 -15.35 17.61 9.33
N PHE A 191 -15.92 16.42 9.13
CA PHE A 191 -15.74 15.33 10.08
C PHE A 191 -14.31 14.77 10.06
N PHE A 192 -13.59 14.87 8.94
CA PHE A 192 -12.20 14.44 8.87
C PHE A 192 -11.31 15.35 9.71
N GLN A 193 -11.48 16.67 9.58
CA GLN A 193 -10.76 17.62 10.42
C GLN A 193 -11.11 17.44 11.90
N TYR A 194 -12.39 17.24 12.24
CA TYR A 194 -12.80 16.95 13.62
C TYR A 194 -12.15 15.68 14.18
N ALA A 195 -12.12 14.58 13.42
CA ALA A 195 -11.62 13.29 13.88
C ALA A 195 -10.08 13.18 13.87
N CYS A 196 -9.41 13.80 12.88
CA CYS A 196 -8.00 13.60 12.56
C CYS A 196 -7.13 14.86 12.62
N GLY A 197 -7.71 16.03 12.83
CA GLY A 197 -7.02 17.31 12.68
C GLY A 197 -5.79 17.47 13.57
N THR A 198 -5.82 16.95 14.80
CA THR A 198 -4.64 16.93 15.68
C THR A 198 -3.70 15.79 15.33
N TRP A 199 -4.21 14.62 14.94
CA TRP A 199 -3.39 13.49 14.49
C TRP A 199 -2.47 13.91 13.33
N ASN A 200 -3.02 14.57 12.31
CA ASN A 200 -2.26 15.02 11.14
C ASN A 200 -1.18 16.05 11.50
N LYS A 201 -1.42 16.91 12.50
CA LYS A 201 -0.43 17.87 13.01
C LYS A 201 0.71 17.18 13.78
N MET A 202 0.39 16.10 14.48
CA MET A 202 1.35 15.36 15.32
C MET A 202 2.15 14.31 14.55
N HIS A 203 1.71 13.92 13.36
CA HIS A 203 2.37 12.91 12.50
C HIS A 203 2.85 13.56 11.19
N PRO A 204 3.92 14.37 11.22
CA PRO A 204 4.50 14.92 10.01
C PRO A 204 5.03 13.80 9.12
N ILE A 205 4.89 13.96 7.80
CA ILE A 205 5.34 12.97 6.81
C ILE A 205 6.87 12.80 6.93
N PRO A 206 7.36 11.59 7.27
CA PRO A 206 8.80 11.32 7.33
C PRO A 206 9.51 11.60 6.00
N GLU A 207 10.82 11.85 6.06
CA GLU A 207 11.63 12.13 4.86
C GLU A 207 11.67 10.93 3.90
N ASP A 208 11.53 9.71 4.39
CA ASP A 208 11.54 8.46 3.63
C ASP A 208 10.16 8.00 3.16
N ARG A 209 9.17 8.90 3.18
CA ARG A 209 7.77 8.64 2.85
C ARG A 209 7.18 9.71 1.93
N SER A 210 6.26 9.28 1.08
CA SER A 210 5.41 10.16 0.27
C SER A 210 4.10 10.52 0.98
N SER A 211 3.62 9.63 1.84
CA SER A 211 2.47 9.84 2.73
C SER A 211 2.66 9.15 4.08
N ILE A 212 1.88 9.56 5.07
CA ILE A 212 1.73 8.87 6.35
C ILE A 212 0.25 8.79 6.72
N SER A 213 -0.21 7.62 7.13
CA SER A 213 -1.52 7.40 7.71
C SER A 213 -1.43 6.41 8.87
N THR A 214 -2.55 6.18 9.54
CA THR A 214 -2.72 5.08 10.49
C THR A 214 -2.28 3.72 9.95
N PHE A 215 -2.52 3.43 8.66
CA PHE A 215 -2.06 2.19 8.02
C PHE A 215 -0.53 2.11 7.99
N GLU A 216 0.17 3.19 7.57
CA GLU A 216 1.64 3.20 7.57
C GLU A 216 2.22 3.13 8.98
N VAL A 217 1.60 3.79 9.97
CA VAL A 217 2.04 3.71 11.37
C VAL A 217 1.93 2.27 11.88
N LEU A 218 0.82 1.58 11.59
CA LEU A 218 0.64 0.19 11.97
C LEU A 218 1.60 -0.75 11.22
N SER A 219 1.83 -0.50 9.93
CA SER A 219 2.81 -1.24 9.13
C SER A 219 4.23 -1.08 9.68
N ASP A 220 4.63 0.13 10.09
CA ASP A 220 5.95 0.37 10.67
C ASP A 220 6.11 -0.30 12.04
N GLN A 221 5.05 -0.35 12.85
CA GLN A 221 5.03 -1.15 14.09
C GLN A 221 5.18 -2.65 13.81
N GLN A 222 4.45 -3.17 12.82
CA GLN A 222 4.58 -4.56 12.40
C GLN A 222 6.00 -4.85 11.89
N GLN A 223 6.64 -3.95 11.15
CA GLN A 223 8.02 -4.14 10.69
C GLN A 223 9.02 -4.27 11.84
N VAL A 224 8.79 -3.60 12.98
CA VAL A 224 9.64 -3.78 14.18
C VAL A 224 9.49 -5.17 14.76
N ILE A 225 8.28 -5.72 14.81
CA ILE A 225 8.02 -7.10 15.26
C ILE A 225 8.70 -8.09 14.30
N LEU A 226 8.49 -7.90 12.98
CA LEU A 226 9.08 -8.76 11.96
C LEU A 226 10.61 -8.73 11.99
N ARG A 227 11.20 -7.55 12.25
CA ARG A 227 12.64 -7.43 12.47
C ARG A 227 13.10 -8.31 13.63
N ALA A 228 12.42 -8.25 14.77
CA ALA A 228 12.80 -8.99 15.96
C ALA A 228 12.84 -10.50 15.68
N VAL A 229 11.79 -11.06 15.08
CA VAL A 229 11.71 -12.50 14.77
C VAL A 229 12.69 -12.93 13.67
N LEU A 230 13.09 -12.03 12.76
CA LEU A 230 14.09 -12.30 11.74
C LEU A 230 15.54 -12.20 12.26
N GLU A 231 15.78 -11.40 13.31
CA GLU A 231 17.08 -11.25 13.97
C GLU A 231 17.35 -12.35 15.01
N GLU A 232 16.31 -13.09 15.44
CA GLU A 232 16.46 -14.22 16.36
C GLU A 232 17.46 -15.26 15.83
N PRO A 233 18.35 -15.80 16.69
CA PRO A 233 19.17 -16.95 16.35
C PRO A 233 18.33 -18.10 15.79
N ILE A 234 18.92 -18.89 14.90
CA ILE A 234 18.29 -20.13 14.43
C ILE A 234 18.28 -21.12 15.60
N ASP A 235 17.12 -21.65 15.95
CA ASP A 235 16.94 -22.64 17.02
C ASP A 235 16.09 -23.85 16.58
N GLU A 236 15.77 -24.74 17.52
CA GLU A 236 15.02 -25.98 17.24
C GLU A 236 13.57 -25.75 16.75
N ARG A 237 13.04 -24.54 16.91
CA ARG A 237 11.70 -24.16 16.42
C ARG A 237 11.73 -23.72 14.96
N ASP A 238 12.91 -23.49 14.39
CA ASP A 238 13.08 -23.10 12.99
C ASP A 238 13.11 -24.32 12.05
N ASN A 239 12.31 -24.26 10.99
CA ASN A 239 12.32 -25.24 9.91
C ASN A 239 13.07 -24.68 8.68
N LYS A 240 13.23 -25.48 7.62
CA LYS A 240 14.00 -25.02 6.44
C LYS A 240 13.41 -23.76 5.78
N ALA A 241 12.11 -23.52 5.87
CA ALA A 241 11.48 -22.34 5.29
C ALA A 241 11.80 -21.07 6.11
N THR A 242 11.67 -21.13 7.44
CA THR A 242 12.00 -19.99 8.31
C THR A 242 13.50 -19.70 8.30
N ILE A 243 14.35 -20.72 8.19
CA ILE A 243 15.80 -20.57 7.99
C ILE A 243 16.11 -19.82 6.70
N LYS A 244 15.40 -20.11 5.59
CA LYS A 244 15.57 -19.37 4.32
C LYS A 244 15.20 -17.90 4.48
N ALA A 245 14.11 -17.58 5.18
CA ALA A 245 13.70 -16.20 5.48
C ALA A 245 14.76 -15.45 6.31
N LYS A 246 15.21 -16.03 7.44
CA LYS A 246 16.27 -15.45 8.27
C LYS A 246 17.58 -15.28 7.50
N THR A 247 17.95 -16.25 6.66
CA THR A 247 19.16 -16.20 5.82
C THR A 247 19.08 -15.11 4.76
N PHE A 248 17.93 -14.96 4.09
CA PHE A 248 17.71 -13.90 3.11
C PHE A 248 17.84 -12.51 3.77
N PHE A 249 17.15 -12.31 4.90
CA PHE A 249 17.23 -11.10 5.71
C PHE A 249 18.69 -10.77 6.10
N LYS A 250 19.43 -11.76 6.62
CA LYS A 250 20.85 -11.59 6.99
C LYS A 250 21.73 -11.20 5.80
N SER A 251 21.55 -11.86 4.65
CA SER A 251 22.31 -11.54 3.43
C SER A 251 22.01 -10.11 2.94
N CYS A 252 20.77 -9.64 3.10
CA CYS A 252 20.36 -8.28 2.78
C CYS A 252 21.02 -7.25 3.72
N MET A 253 21.20 -7.58 4.99
CA MET A 253 21.80 -6.69 5.98
C MET A 253 23.33 -6.54 5.84
N ASP A 254 24.01 -7.47 5.17
CA ASP A 254 25.47 -7.48 5.01
C ASP A 254 25.96 -6.52 3.91
N ILE A 255 25.90 -5.21 4.19
CA ILE A 255 26.37 -4.16 3.29
C ILE A 255 27.84 -4.36 2.86
N PRO A 256 28.81 -4.69 3.75
CA PRO A 256 30.19 -4.97 3.33
C PRO A 256 30.30 -6.06 2.26
N GLN A 257 29.56 -7.15 2.40
CA GLN A 257 29.56 -8.23 1.41
C GLN A 257 28.90 -7.79 0.10
N ILE A 258 27.80 -7.03 0.16
CA ILE A 258 27.16 -6.46 -1.04
C ILE A 258 28.14 -5.55 -1.80
N ARG A 259 28.87 -4.68 -1.10
CA ARG A 259 29.90 -3.81 -1.71
C ARG A 259 31.03 -4.62 -2.35
N LYS A 260 31.45 -5.71 -1.70
CA LYS A 260 32.51 -6.59 -2.22
C LYS A 260 32.08 -7.29 -3.52
N ILE A 261 30.83 -7.72 -3.63
CA ILE A 261 30.29 -8.34 -4.85
C ILE A 261 30.09 -7.29 -5.97
N GLY A 262 29.61 -6.10 -5.61
CA GLY A 262 29.38 -5.02 -6.55
C GLY A 262 28.43 -5.39 -7.70
N THR A 263 28.66 -4.85 -8.89
CA THR A 263 27.79 -5.05 -10.07
C THR A 263 28.20 -6.20 -10.97
N GLY A 264 29.22 -6.99 -10.60
CA GLY A 264 29.76 -8.06 -11.44
C GLY A 264 28.71 -9.09 -11.85
N ARG A 265 27.87 -9.51 -10.91
CA ARG A 265 26.78 -10.47 -11.20
C ARG A 265 25.72 -9.91 -12.14
N LEU A 266 25.32 -8.65 -11.95
CA LEU A 266 24.37 -7.97 -12.84
C LEU A 266 24.92 -7.88 -14.27
N LYS A 267 26.18 -7.48 -14.43
CA LYS A 267 26.83 -7.42 -15.75
C LYS A 267 26.87 -8.78 -16.45
N GLN A 268 27.16 -9.85 -15.71
CA GLN A 268 27.11 -11.22 -16.25
C GLN A 268 25.71 -11.62 -16.70
N VAL A 269 24.68 -11.24 -15.93
CA VAL A 269 23.28 -11.48 -16.32
C VAL A 269 22.93 -10.74 -17.61
N LEU A 270 23.26 -9.45 -17.70
CA LEU A 270 23.02 -8.66 -18.92
C LEU A 270 23.74 -9.26 -20.14
N GLN A 271 24.99 -9.69 -19.97
CA GLN A 271 25.73 -10.40 -21.03
C GLN A 271 25.06 -11.71 -21.45
N SER A 272 24.55 -12.50 -20.50
CA SER A 272 23.85 -13.75 -20.80
C SER A 272 22.52 -13.55 -21.56
N LEU A 273 21.96 -12.33 -21.48
CA LEU A 273 20.74 -11.92 -22.18
C LEU A 273 21.04 -11.19 -23.50
N GLY A 274 22.24 -11.38 -24.06
CA GLY A 274 22.64 -10.79 -25.33
C GLY A 274 23.31 -9.42 -25.22
N GLY A 275 23.64 -8.97 -24.01
CA GLY A 275 24.32 -7.69 -23.76
C GLY A 275 23.36 -6.49 -23.74
N TRP A 276 23.69 -5.46 -22.98
CA TRP A 276 22.87 -4.22 -22.89
C TRP A 276 23.47 -3.13 -23.79
N PRO A 277 22.84 -2.79 -24.94
CA PRO A 277 23.52 -2.02 -25.98
C PRO A 277 24.09 -0.68 -25.51
N VAL A 278 23.39 0.04 -24.63
CA VAL A 278 23.82 1.36 -24.13
C VAL A 278 25.13 1.32 -23.33
N ILE A 279 25.46 0.19 -22.69
CA ILE A 279 26.74 -0.01 -21.98
C ILE A 279 27.79 -0.75 -22.83
N GLU A 280 27.46 -1.09 -24.08
CA GLU A 280 28.31 -1.87 -24.98
C GLU A 280 28.49 -1.16 -26.34
N ARG A 281 29.65 -0.50 -26.50
CA ARG A 281 29.95 0.35 -27.67
C ARG A 281 29.84 -0.35 -29.02
N ASN A 282 30.24 -1.61 -29.10
CA ASN A 282 30.25 -2.40 -30.33
C ASN A 282 29.14 -3.47 -30.33
N TRP A 283 28.05 -3.22 -29.59
CA TRP A 283 26.94 -4.16 -29.55
C TRP A 283 26.28 -4.32 -30.91
N SER A 284 26.02 -5.57 -31.26
CA SER A 284 25.25 -5.98 -32.43
C SER A 284 24.19 -6.98 -31.98
N PRO A 285 22.99 -6.99 -32.59
CA PRO A 285 21.96 -7.95 -32.22
C PRO A 285 22.48 -9.39 -32.28
N PRO A 286 22.32 -10.20 -31.21
CA PRO A 286 22.74 -11.59 -31.23
C PRO A 286 21.97 -12.37 -32.32
N ALA A 287 22.68 -13.23 -33.04
CA ALA A 287 22.11 -13.98 -34.16
C ALA A 287 21.15 -15.09 -33.73
N ASP A 288 21.34 -15.63 -32.52
CA ASP A 288 20.62 -16.76 -31.93
C ASP A 288 19.58 -16.35 -30.86
N LEU A 289 19.42 -15.03 -30.64
CA LEU A 289 18.47 -14.45 -29.70
C LEU A 289 17.51 -13.49 -30.42
N SER A 290 16.30 -13.97 -30.68
CA SER A 290 15.18 -13.14 -31.13
C SER A 290 14.68 -12.23 -29.99
N VAL A 291 13.86 -11.22 -30.33
CA VAL A 291 13.24 -10.35 -29.31
C VAL A 291 12.24 -11.15 -28.47
N GLU A 292 11.50 -12.05 -29.12
CA GLU A 292 10.49 -12.92 -28.53
C GLU A 292 11.13 -13.89 -27.52
N ARG A 293 12.27 -14.49 -27.87
CA ARG A 293 13.02 -15.36 -26.97
C ARG A 293 13.61 -14.61 -25.79
N LEU A 294 14.14 -13.39 -25.99
CA LEU A 294 14.63 -12.55 -24.89
C LEU A 294 13.48 -12.14 -23.95
N MET A 295 12.35 -11.72 -24.50
CA MET A 295 11.14 -11.40 -23.73
C MET A 295 10.66 -12.61 -22.90
N GLY A 296 10.65 -13.81 -23.49
CA GLY A 296 10.33 -15.05 -22.78
C GLY A 296 11.35 -15.40 -21.69
N GLN A 297 12.65 -15.23 -21.95
CA GLN A 297 13.71 -15.47 -20.96
C GLN A 297 13.64 -14.49 -19.78
N LEU A 298 13.33 -13.22 -20.04
CA LEU A 298 13.11 -12.22 -19.00
C LEU A 298 11.95 -12.61 -18.09
N ARG A 299 10.86 -13.06 -18.71
CA ARG A 299 9.69 -13.56 -17.99
C ARG A 299 10.00 -14.79 -17.14
N LEU A 300 10.66 -15.80 -17.73
CA LEU A 300 10.95 -17.06 -17.05
C LEU A 300 11.98 -16.90 -15.92
N ASN A 301 13.13 -16.28 -16.22
CA ASN A 301 14.28 -16.31 -15.32
C ASN A 301 14.27 -15.18 -14.29
N TYR A 302 13.53 -14.09 -14.53
CA TYR A 302 13.55 -12.91 -13.67
C TYR A 302 12.16 -12.42 -13.28
N SER A 303 11.10 -13.15 -13.66
CA SER A 303 9.72 -12.71 -13.46
C SER A 303 9.45 -11.28 -13.94
N GLU A 304 10.17 -10.83 -14.97
CA GLU A 304 10.12 -9.45 -15.45
C GLU A 304 9.22 -9.40 -16.70
N PRO A 305 8.03 -8.79 -16.62
CA PRO A 305 7.22 -8.53 -17.79
C PRO A 305 7.83 -7.36 -18.59
N VAL A 306 7.98 -7.56 -19.90
CA VAL A 306 8.44 -6.53 -20.84
C VAL A 306 7.57 -6.57 -22.09
N MET A 307 7.07 -5.41 -22.51
CA MET A 307 6.02 -5.20 -23.54
C MET A 307 4.68 -5.90 -23.26
N ILE A 308 4.65 -7.05 -22.61
CA ILE A 308 3.44 -7.85 -22.36
C ILE A 308 3.46 -8.32 -20.91
N GLU A 309 2.37 -8.12 -20.19
CA GLU A 309 2.12 -8.83 -18.93
C GLU A 309 1.70 -10.26 -19.28
N LEU A 310 2.47 -11.25 -18.85
CA LEU A 310 2.14 -12.66 -19.03
C LEU A 310 2.06 -13.34 -17.66
N TYR A 311 0.95 -14.02 -17.40
CA TYR A 311 0.79 -14.82 -16.19
C TYR A 311 -0.16 -15.99 -16.44
N VAL A 312 -0.25 -16.86 -15.45
CA VAL A 312 -1.15 -18.00 -15.40
C VAL A 312 -2.00 -17.84 -14.15
N GLY A 313 -3.30 -17.76 -14.35
CA GLY A 313 -4.29 -17.58 -13.29
C GLY A 313 -5.59 -18.28 -13.65
N ALA A 314 -6.58 -18.17 -12.77
CA ALA A 314 -7.92 -18.70 -13.01
C ALA A 314 -8.52 -18.07 -14.28
N ASP A 315 -9.14 -18.87 -15.14
CA ASP A 315 -9.94 -18.35 -16.24
C ASP A 315 -11.16 -17.63 -15.67
N ASP A 316 -11.33 -16.34 -15.99
CA ASP A 316 -12.49 -15.57 -15.51
C ASP A 316 -13.81 -16.24 -15.85
N LYS A 317 -13.93 -16.94 -16.98
CA LYS A 317 -15.18 -17.65 -17.34
C LYS A 317 -15.25 -19.09 -16.84
N ASN A 318 -14.18 -19.61 -16.25
CA ASN A 318 -14.13 -20.94 -15.65
C ASN A 318 -13.10 -20.96 -14.50
N SER A 319 -13.55 -20.59 -13.30
CA SER A 319 -12.70 -20.39 -12.13
C SER A 319 -12.05 -21.66 -11.58
N SER A 320 -12.33 -22.82 -12.19
CA SER A 320 -11.79 -24.12 -11.80
C SER A 320 -10.52 -24.50 -12.57
N VAL A 321 -10.19 -23.78 -13.65
CA VAL A 321 -9.02 -24.06 -14.50
C VAL A 321 -8.09 -22.87 -14.58
N ASN A 322 -6.78 -23.14 -14.62
CA ASN A 322 -5.77 -22.14 -14.91
C ASN A 322 -5.57 -22.00 -16.43
N ILE A 323 -5.36 -20.77 -16.90
CA ILE A 323 -5.14 -20.44 -18.31
C ILE A 323 -4.02 -19.40 -18.47
N LEU A 324 -3.36 -19.36 -19.63
CA LEU A 324 -2.44 -18.28 -19.98
C LEU A 324 -3.21 -16.98 -20.16
N GLN A 325 -2.75 -15.93 -19.51
CA GLN A 325 -3.35 -14.61 -19.51
C GLN A 325 -2.32 -13.56 -19.95
N MET A 326 -2.71 -12.73 -20.91
CA MET A 326 -1.89 -11.65 -21.46
C MET A 326 -2.58 -10.30 -21.37
N ASP A 327 -1.82 -9.28 -21.02
CA ASP A 327 -2.33 -7.92 -20.90
C ASP A 327 -1.31 -6.85 -21.30
N GLN A 328 -1.78 -5.60 -21.39
CA GLN A 328 -0.92 -4.43 -21.50
C GLN A 328 -0.04 -4.27 -20.24
N LEU A 329 1.15 -3.69 -20.42
CA LEU A 329 2.11 -3.47 -19.33
C LEU A 329 1.68 -2.46 -18.27
N GLN A 330 2.21 -2.66 -17.06
CA GLN A 330 2.48 -1.57 -16.12
C GLN A 330 3.84 -0.91 -16.41
N TYR A 331 3.82 0.40 -16.65
CA TYR A 331 4.97 1.17 -17.12
C TYR A 331 5.85 1.69 -15.98
N ALA A 332 7.00 2.28 -16.33
CA ALA A 332 7.96 2.78 -15.35
C ALA A 332 7.47 4.03 -14.58
N LEU A 333 6.70 4.91 -15.24
CA LEU A 333 5.99 5.99 -14.59
C LEU A 333 4.60 5.52 -14.13
N PRO A 334 4.04 6.07 -13.03
CA PRO A 334 2.88 5.50 -12.35
C PRO A 334 1.59 5.42 -13.17
N SER A 335 1.45 6.21 -14.23
CA SER A 335 0.29 6.14 -15.12
C SER A 335 0.58 6.67 -16.52
N ARG A 336 -0.33 6.39 -17.44
CA ARG A 336 -0.34 6.88 -18.83
C ARG A 336 -0.19 8.40 -18.91
N ASP A 337 -0.82 9.12 -17.99
CA ASP A 337 -0.80 10.58 -17.97
C ASP A 337 0.60 11.18 -17.80
N TYR A 338 1.50 10.50 -17.09
CA TYR A 338 2.88 10.95 -16.94
C TYR A 338 3.65 10.97 -18.26
N TYR A 339 3.30 10.08 -19.19
CA TYR A 339 3.91 10.03 -20.52
C TYR A 339 3.27 11.04 -21.48
N LEU A 340 1.95 11.21 -21.42
CA LEU A 340 1.21 11.90 -22.47
C LEU A 340 0.87 13.36 -22.16
N LYS A 341 0.73 13.75 -20.89
CA LYS A 341 0.38 15.14 -20.54
C LYS A 341 1.60 16.04 -20.56
N GLU A 342 1.46 17.23 -21.13
CA GLU A 342 2.54 18.22 -21.19
C GLU A 342 2.95 18.69 -19.78
N SER A 343 2.00 18.76 -18.85
CA SER A 343 2.27 19.05 -17.43
C SER A 343 3.27 18.10 -16.76
N SER A 344 3.53 16.94 -17.36
CA SER A 344 4.48 15.93 -16.86
C SER A 344 5.82 15.87 -17.61
N ALA A 345 6.15 16.91 -18.37
CA ALA A 345 7.46 17.01 -19.01
C ALA A 345 8.63 16.90 -18.01
N ASN A 346 8.47 17.41 -16.79
CA ASN A 346 9.47 17.26 -15.72
C ASN A 346 9.64 15.81 -15.28
N ASP A 347 8.55 15.07 -15.13
CA ASP A 347 8.56 13.67 -14.70
C ASP A 347 9.25 12.78 -15.75
N ARG A 348 8.95 13.01 -17.03
CA ARG A 348 9.63 12.32 -18.14
C ARG A 348 11.12 12.61 -18.18
N ARG A 349 11.51 13.87 -17.99
CA ARG A 349 12.94 14.25 -17.90
C ARG A 349 13.63 13.61 -16.69
N ALA A 350 12.94 13.48 -15.56
CA ALA A 350 13.46 12.79 -14.39
C ALA A 350 13.69 11.30 -14.66
N TYR A 351 12.75 10.65 -15.35
CA TYR A 351 12.85 9.25 -15.74
C TYR A 351 14.00 9.00 -16.73
N HIS A 352 14.10 9.83 -17.77
CA HIS A 352 15.23 9.80 -18.71
C HIS A 352 16.58 10.00 -18.01
N ARG A 353 16.66 10.97 -17.09
CA ARG A 353 17.86 11.20 -16.29
C ARG A 353 18.20 9.99 -15.44
N TYR A 354 17.22 9.39 -14.75
CA TYR A 354 17.44 8.22 -13.92
C TYR A 354 18.01 7.04 -14.73
N MET A 355 17.38 6.75 -15.87
CA MET A 355 17.84 5.75 -16.83
C MET A 355 19.28 6.00 -17.27
N THR A 356 19.60 7.25 -17.60
CA THR A 356 20.93 7.67 -18.05
C THR A 356 21.97 7.52 -16.94
N GLN A 357 21.71 8.00 -15.72
CA GLN A 357 22.68 7.93 -14.63
C GLN A 357 22.99 6.48 -14.23
N VAL A 358 21.98 5.62 -14.17
CA VAL A 358 22.19 4.18 -13.90
C VAL A 358 23.04 3.53 -15.00
N ALA A 359 22.78 3.84 -16.27
CA ALA A 359 23.58 3.33 -17.37
C ALA A 359 25.05 3.80 -17.28
N LEU A 360 25.30 5.06 -16.91
CA LEU A 360 26.66 5.59 -16.70
C LEU A 360 27.38 4.89 -15.55
N LEU A 361 26.70 4.65 -14.42
CA LEU A 361 27.26 3.88 -13.30
C LEU A 361 27.64 2.45 -13.70
N LEU A 362 26.92 1.87 -14.67
CA LEU A 362 27.21 0.54 -15.21
C LEU A 362 28.26 0.54 -16.32
N GLY A 363 28.68 1.71 -16.82
CA GLY A 363 29.79 1.88 -17.76
C GLY A 363 29.39 2.35 -19.16
N ALA A 364 28.21 2.94 -19.33
CA ALA A 364 27.81 3.56 -20.60
C ALA A 364 28.73 4.72 -21.00
N ASP A 365 28.83 4.97 -22.31
CA ASP A 365 29.57 6.11 -22.85
C ASP A 365 28.83 7.42 -22.56
N PRO A 366 29.41 8.37 -21.79
CA PRO A 366 28.78 9.65 -21.48
C PRO A 366 28.37 10.48 -22.69
N ALA A 367 29.03 10.28 -23.85
CA ALA A 367 28.74 11.03 -25.05
C ALA A 367 27.47 10.58 -25.78
N THR A 368 27.02 9.33 -25.58
CA THR A 368 25.95 8.71 -26.38
C THR A 368 24.77 8.21 -25.53
N ALA A 369 25.00 7.85 -24.26
CA ALA A 369 24.00 7.21 -23.40
C ALA A 369 22.67 7.97 -23.35
N ALA A 370 22.71 9.28 -23.10
CA ALA A 370 21.51 10.10 -23.01
C ALA A 370 20.67 10.08 -24.31
N ALA A 371 21.31 10.20 -25.47
CA ALA A 371 20.60 10.20 -26.76
C ALA A 371 20.03 8.82 -27.12
N GLU A 372 20.72 7.73 -26.74
CA GLU A 372 20.19 6.37 -26.93
C GLU A 372 18.98 6.09 -26.04
N LEU A 373 19.03 6.53 -24.78
CA LEU A 373 17.97 6.30 -23.81
C LEU A 373 16.76 7.22 -24.01
N GLU A 374 16.93 8.36 -24.66
CA GLU A 374 15.80 9.18 -25.13
C GLU A 374 14.92 8.38 -26.10
N LYS A 375 15.54 7.59 -27.00
CA LYS A 375 14.79 6.71 -27.92
C LYS A 375 14.03 5.61 -27.18
N VAL A 376 14.56 5.13 -26.05
CA VAL A 376 13.87 4.16 -25.17
C VAL A 376 12.64 4.79 -24.54
N VAL A 377 12.75 6.02 -24.02
CA VAL A 377 11.60 6.76 -23.47
C VAL A 377 10.54 7.02 -24.55
N LEU A 378 10.94 7.38 -25.77
CA LEU A 378 10.03 7.54 -26.90
C LEU A 378 9.33 6.23 -27.28
N PHE A 379 10.06 5.12 -27.32
CA PHE A 379 9.49 3.79 -27.57
C PHE A 379 8.47 3.39 -26.49
N GLU A 380 8.82 3.55 -25.20
CA GLU A 380 7.87 3.29 -24.11
C GLU A 380 6.64 4.20 -24.21
N THR A 381 6.81 5.47 -24.59
CA THR A 381 5.70 6.41 -24.81
C THR A 381 4.75 5.96 -25.93
N GLN A 382 5.28 5.35 -27.00
CA GLN A 382 4.44 4.78 -28.07
C GLN A 382 3.59 3.62 -27.56
N LEU A 383 4.16 2.73 -26.75
CA LEU A 383 3.42 1.63 -26.11
C LEU A 383 2.33 2.16 -25.17
N VAL A 384 2.67 3.14 -24.32
CA VAL A 384 1.73 3.80 -23.41
C VAL A 384 0.58 4.49 -24.16
N ASN A 385 0.87 5.08 -25.32
CA ASN A 385 -0.14 5.78 -26.10
C ASN A 385 -1.25 4.84 -26.59
N VAL A 386 -0.91 3.59 -26.94
CA VAL A 386 -1.84 2.58 -27.47
C VAL A 386 -2.48 1.69 -26.40
N SER A 387 -2.06 1.83 -25.13
CA SER A 387 -2.68 1.13 -24.01
C SER A 387 -4.03 1.74 -23.61
N LEU A 388 -4.96 0.92 -23.12
CA LEU A 388 -6.24 1.40 -22.61
C LEU A 388 -6.06 2.13 -21.27
N PRO A 389 -6.74 3.27 -21.04
CA PRO A 389 -6.80 3.92 -19.74
C PRO A 389 -7.41 3.01 -18.66
N GLU A 390 -6.94 3.10 -17.42
CA GLU A 390 -7.37 2.20 -16.33
C GLU A 390 -8.88 2.31 -16.04
N ALA A 391 -9.44 3.53 -16.05
CA ALA A 391 -10.88 3.75 -15.87
C ALA A 391 -11.75 3.08 -16.95
N ASP A 392 -11.20 2.81 -18.15
CA ASP A 392 -11.89 2.10 -19.23
C ASP A 392 -11.84 0.57 -19.08
N ARG A 393 -11.08 0.06 -18.11
CA ARG A 393 -10.84 -1.37 -17.89
C ARG A 393 -11.66 -1.96 -16.74
N HIS A 394 -12.58 -1.18 -16.19
CA HIS A 394 -13.46 -1.63 -15.09
C HIS A 394 -14.50 -2.67 -15.52
N ASP A 395 -14.91 -2.65 -16.79
CA ASP A 395 -15.78 -3.70 -17.34
C ASP A 395 -14.92 -4.85 -17.90
N THR A 396 -14.56 -5.79 -17.02
CA THR A 396 -13.75 -6.97 -17.37
C THR A 396 -14.35 -7.74 -18.54
N SER A 397 -15.68 -7.82 -18.63
CA SER A 397 -16.36 -8.52 -19.71
C SER A 397 -16.10 -7.90 -21.10
N LEU A 398 -15.90 -6.58 -21.16
CA LEU A 398 -15.62 -5.86 -22.41
C LEU A 398 -14.20 -6.08 -22.91
N VAL A 399 -13.23 -6.29 -22.02
CA VAL A 399 -11.82 -6.48 -22.37
C VAL A 399 -11.40 -7.95 -22.48
N TYR A 400 -12.10 -8.87 -21.81
CA TYR A 400 -11.82 -10.31 -21.85
C TYR A 400 -12.01 -10.89 -23.26
N ARG A 401 -10.95 -11.47 -23.82
CA ARG A 401 -10.97 -12.20 -25.10
C ARG A 401 -10.24 -13.52 -24.96
N LYS A 402 -11.00 -14.62 -24.98
CA LYS A 402 -10.45 -15.99 -25.07
C LYS A 402 -10.31 -16.40 -26.53
N MET A 403 -9.15 -16.94 -26.88
CA MET A 403 -8.82 -17.35 -28.25
C MET A 403 -7.77 -18.47 -28.22
N LEU A 404 -7.52 -19.08 -29.37
CA LEU A 404 -6.44 -20.03 -29.58
C LEU A 404 -5.17 -19.32 -30.04
N LEU A 405 -4.01 -19.90 -29.75
CA LEU A 405 -2.71 -19.38 -30.18
C LEU A 405 -2.61 -19.11 -31.70
N PRO A 406 -3.12 -19.97 -32.61
CA PRO A 406 -3.13 -19.66 -34.05
C PRO A 406 -3.96 -18.41 -34.39
N GLU A 407 -5.08 -18.19 -33.70
CA GLU A 407 -5.93 -17.00 -33.92
C GLU A 407 -5.20 -15.73 -33.49
N LEU A 408 -4.47 -15.78 -32.36
CA LEU A 408 -3.62 -14.67 -31.94
C LEU A 408 -2.50 -14.38 -32.95
N GLN A 409 -1.90 -15.43 -33.52
CA GLN A 409 -0.86 -15.30 -34.54
C GLN A 409 -1.39 -14.65 -35.83
N GLU A 410 -2.65 -14.90 -36.20
CA GLU A 410 -3.31 -14.23 -37.33
C GLU A 410 -3.62 -12.76 -37.04
N LEU A 411 -4.05 -12.44 -35.81
CA LEU A 411 -4.40 -11.08 -35.39
C LEU A 411 -3.18 -10.17 -35.18
N VAL A 412 -2.07 -10.74 -34.71
CA VAL A 412 -0.80 -10.03 -34.46
C VAL A 412 0.35 -10.79 -35.11
N PRO A 413 0.48 -10.72 -36.45
CA PRO A 413 1.47 -11.50 -37.21
C PRO A 413 2.92 -11.04 -37.01
N GLU A 414 3.13 -9.83 -36.49
CA GLU A 414 4.47 -9.26 -36.29
C GLU A 414 5.25 -9.90 -35.13
N VAL A 415 4.58 -10.68 -34.27
CA VAL A 415 5.18 -11.34 -33.11
C VAL A 415 5.17 -12.85 -33.31
N GLN A 416 6.32 -13.51 -33.11
CA GLN A 416 6.40 -14.97 -33.10
C GLN A 416 5.92 -15.54 -31.75
N TRP A 417 4.60 -15.68 -31.59
CA TRP A 417 3.98 -16.04 -30.31
C TRP A 417 4.42 -17.40 -29.78
N GLN A 418 4.57 -18.39 -30.67
CA GLN A 418 5.03 -19.72 -30.28
C GLN A 418 6.44 -19.67 -29.68
N GLU A 419 7.34 -18.88 -30.25
CA GLU A 419 8.70 -18.71 -29.74
C GLU A 419 8.70 -17.99 -28.39
N TYR A 420 7.94 -16.89 -28.27
CA TYR A 420 7.80 -16.15 -27.02
C TYR A 420 7.24 -17.02 -25.90
N LEU A 421 6.07 -17.63 -26.11
CA LEU A 421 5.37 -18.38 -25.07
C LEU A 421 6.16 -19.64 -24.67
N GLN A 422 6.78 -20.34 -25.62
CA GLN A 422 7.60 -21.49 -25.29
C GLN A 422 8.88 -21.10 -24.53
N ALA A 423 9.50 -19.96 -24.86
CA ALA A 423 10.63 -19.43 -24.11
C ALA A 423 10.22 -18.98 -22.69
N ALA A 424 9.03 -18.39 -22.54
CA ALA A 424 8.48 -17.97 -21.26
C ALA A 424 8.10 -19.16 -20.36
N LEU A 425 7.46 -20.19 -20.91
CA LEU A 425 7.07 -21.41 -20.19
C LEU A 425 8.27 -22.29 -19.83
N GLY A 426 9.34 -22.21 -20.63
CA GLY A 426 10.51 -23.05 -20.50
C GLY A 426 10.27 -24.50 -20.95
N PRO A 427 11.31 -25.34 -20.93
CA PRO A 427 11.25 -26.70 -21.50
C PRO A 427 10.38 -27.68 -20.69
N GLY A 428 10.02 -27.35 -19.45
CA GLY A 428 9.25 -28.22 -18.57
C GLY A 428 7.73 -28.18 -18.82
N ILE A 429 7.25 -27.22 -19.60
CA ILE A 429 5.83 -27.04 -19.91
C ILE A 429 5.70 -26.89 -21.43
N PRO A 430 5.34 -27.98 -22.15
CA PRO A 430 5.22 -27.93 -23.60
C PRO A 430 3.99 -27.11 -24.00
N LEU A 431 4.19 -26.15 -24.89
CA LEU A 431 3.12 -25.36 -25.50
C LEU A 431 2.34 -26.21 -26.50
N GLN A 432 1.00 -26.16 -26.46
CA GLN A 432 0.14 -26.84 -27.42
C GLN A 432 0.04 -26.05 -28.73
N GLU A 433 -0.18 -26.73 -29.87
CA GLU A 433 -0.39 -26.04 -31.15
C GLU A 433 -1.66 -25.18 -31.13
N ASP A 434 -2.70 -25.67 -30.47
CA ASP A 434 -3.99 -25.02 -30.26
C ASP A 434 -4.13 -24.46 -28.82
N GLU A 435 -3.03 -23.97 -28.23
CA GLU A 435 -3.01 -23.46 -26.86
C GLU A 435 -4.11 -22.42 -26.61
N PRO A 436 -5.05 -22.66 -25.67
CA PRO A 436 -6.04 -21.66 -25.30
C PRO A 436 -5.43 -20.59 -24.39
N LEU A 437 -5.73 -19.34 -24.68
CA LEU A 437 -5.27 -18.19 -23.91
C LEU A 437 -6.36 -17.12 -23.78
N VAL A 438 -6.17 -16.23 -22.82
CA VAL A 438 -7.00 -15.03 -22.63
C VAL A 438 -6.13 -13.80 -22.79
N THR A 439 -6.65 -12.79 -23.48
CA THR A 439 -6.08 -11.44 -23.45
C THR A 439 -7.10 -10.41 -22.99
N TYR A 440 -6.62 -9.43 -22.21
CA TYR A 440 -7.38 -8.24 -21.79
C TYR A 440 -6.95 -6.98 -22.54
N GLY A 441 -6.07 -7.12 -23.52
CA GLY A 441 -5.41 -6.01 -24.21
C GLY A 441 -5.24 -6.24 -25.70
N LEU A 442 -6.18 -6.91 -26.37
CA LEU A 442 -6.02 -7.29 -27.79
C LEU A 442 -5.66 -6.10 -28.71
N HIS A 443 -6.32 -4.96 -28.53
CA HIS A 443 -5.98 -3.74 -29.26
C HIS A 443 -4.53 -3.31 -29.00
N TYR A 444 -4.12 -3.30 -27.74
CA TYR A 444 -2.75 -2.99 -27.35
C TYR A 444 -1.74 -3.96 -27.98
N LEU A 445 -1.98 -5.28 -27.92
CA LEU A 445 -1.09 -6.28 -28.52
C LEU A 445 -0.94 -6.09 -30.03
N THR A 446 -2.04 -5.76 -30.72
CA THR A 446 -2.05 -5.49 -32.16
C THR A 446 -1.19 -4.29 -32.51
N GLU A 447 -1.37 -3.16 -31.82
CA GLU A 447 -0.60 -1.95 -32.07
C GLU A 447 0.86 -2.09 -31.61
N MET A 448 1.10 -2.79 -30.52
CA MET A 448 2.44 -3.14 -30.04
C MET A 448 3.22 -3.94 -31.08
N GLY A 449 2.61 -4.94 -31.72
CA GLY A 449 3.23 -5.70 -32.82
C GLY A 449 3.70 -4.80 -33.96
N LYS A 450 2.85 -3.86 -34.39
CA LYS A 450 3.19 -2.87 -35.43
C LYS A 450 4.33 -1.94 -34.99
N ILE A 451 4.30 -1.44 -33.76
CA ILE A 451 5.35 -0.58 -33.20
C ILE A 451 6.68 -1.36 -33.17
N LEU A 452 6.64 -2.61 -32.72
CA LEU A 452 7.82 -3.47 -32.63
C LEU A 452 8.46 -3.72 -34.00
N ALA A 453 7.66 -4.03 -35.03
CA ALA A 453 8.14 -4.28 -36.39
C ALA A 453 8.89 -3.07 -37.02
N HIS A 454 8.56 -1.84 -36.60
CA HIS A 454 9.18 -0.61 -37.11
C HIS A 454 10.28 -0.04 -36.20
N THR A 455 10.51 -0.64 -35.03
CA THR A 455 11.48 -0.14 -34.06
C THR A 455 12.83 -0.83 -34.23
N ASP A 456 13.91 -0.05 -34.21
CA ASP A 456 15.27 -0.57 -34.27
C ASP A 456 15.55 -1.56 -33.12
N ARG A 457 16.10 -2.74 -33.44
CA ARG A 457 16.37 -3.81 -32.45
C ARG A 457 17.22 -3.35 -31.27
N ARG A 458 18.12 -2.38 -31.46
CA ARG A 458 18.93 -1.80 -30.38
C ARG A 458 18.07 -1.06 -29.37
N VAL A 459 17.07 -0.32 -29.82
CA VAL A 459 16.12 0.40 -28.93
C VAL A 459 15.29 -0.61 -28.14
N VAL A 460 14.80 -1.65 -28.82
CA VAL A 460 14.01 -2.72 -28.18
C VAL A 460 14.82 -3.47 -27.11
N HIS A 461 16.08 -3.84 -27.41
CA HIS A 461 16.97 -4.48 -26.42
C HIS A 461 17.31 -3.53 -25.26
N ASN A 462 17.59 -2.25 -25.55
CA ASN A 462 17.82 -1.27 -24.50
C ASN A 462 16.61 -1.13 -23.57
N TYR A 463 15.38 -1.12 -24.11
CA TYR A 463 14.15 -1.08 -23.33
C TYR A 463 13.98 -2.33 -22.45
N MET A 464 14.03 -3.52 -23.03
CA MET A 464 13.82 -4.78 -22.30
C MET A 464 14.82 -4.96 -21.15
N LEU A 465 16.10 -4.66 -21.40
CA LEU A 465 17.13 -4.78 -20.38
C LEU A 465 17.09 -3.63 -19.38
N TRP A 466 16.67 -2.43 -19.78
CA TRP A 466 16.40 -1.35 -18.84
C TRP A 466 15.32 -1.74 -17.82
N ARG A 467 14.23 -2.39 -18.24
CA ARG A 467 13.16 -2.85 -17.33
C ARG A 467 13.71 -3.75 -16.22
N LEU A 468 14.51 -4.76 -16.59
CA LEU A 468 15.21 -5.61 -15.62
C LEU A 468 16.20 -4.83 -14.74
N VAL A 469 16.99 -3.92 -15.32
CA VAL A 469 17.93 -3.11 -14.55
C VAL A 469 17.17 -2.26 -13.51
N MET A 470 16.10 -1.58 -13.94
CA MET A 470 15.28 -0.73 -13.10
C MET A 470 14.65 -1.50 -11.93
N SER A 471 14.15 -2.73 -12.16
CA SER A 471 13.59 -3.56 -11.10
C SER A 471 14.65 -4.00 -10.10
N LEU A 472 15.88 -4.31 -10.55
CA LEU A 472 16.99 -4.67 -9.66
C LEU A 472 17.57 -3.47 -8.89
N MET A 473 17.39 -2.22 -9.36
CA MET A 473 17.92 -1.03 -8.70
C MET A 473 17.35 -0.81 -7.29
N SER A 474 16.18 -1.37 -6.94
CA SER A 474 15.67 -1.33 -5.56
C SER A 474 16.60 -2.02 -4.56
N HIS A 475 17.39 -2.98 -5.02
CA HIS A 475 18.24 -3.82 -4.17
C HIS A 475 19.70 -3.35 -4.10
N MET A 476 20.06 -2.37 -4.94
CA MET A 476 21.41 -1.81 -5.00
C MET A 476 21.62 -0.74 -3.92
N ILE A 477 22.89 -0.42 -3.65
CA ILE A 477 23.31 0.48 -2.56
C ILE A 477 24.16 1.64 -3.08
N ASP A 478 24.50 2.56 -2.17
CA ASP A 478 25.43 3.67 -2.41
C ASP A 478 24.96 4.58 -3.58
N GLU A 479 25.73 4.68 -4.68
CA GLU A 479 25.42 5.59 -5.80
C GLU A 479 24.14 5.21 -6.54
N TYR A 480 23.84 3.91 -6.70
CA TYR A 480 22.62 3.44 -7.34
C TYR A 480 21.37 3.81 -6.55
N GLN A 481 21.46 3.67 -5.21
CA GLN A 481 20.39 4.04 -4.30
C GLN A 481 20.15 5.55 -4.36
N ARG A 482 21.22 6.36 -4.43
CA ARG A 482 21.12 7.82 -4.54
C ARG A 482 20.36 8.24 -5.80
N GLU A 483 20.69 7.70 -6.97
CA GLU A 483 20.00 8.05 -8.22
C GLU A 483 18.52 7.64 -8.19
N ARG A 484 18.20 6.52 -7.52
CA ARG A 484 16.81 6.11 -7.29
C ARG A 484 16.07 7.09 -6.39
N VAL A 485 16.68 7.57 -5.30
CA VAL A 485 16.07 8.59 -4.42
C VAL A 485 15.81 9.87 -5.18
N GLU A 486 16.76 10.35 -5.99
CA GLU A 486 16.58 11.58 -6.78
C GLU A 486 15.39 11.46 -7.74
N PHE A 487 15.20 10.30 -8.36
CA PHE A 487 14.03 10.03 -9.20
C PHE A 487 12.72 10.02 -8.39
N ARG A 488 12.69 9.29 -7.27
CA ARG A 488 11.50 9.20 -6.39
C ARG A 488 11.17 10.52 -5.71
N LYS A 489 12.16 11.37 -5.48
CA LYS A 489 11.96 12.72 -4.95
C LYS A 489 11.11 13.57 -5.88
N ILE A 490 11.37 13.49 -7.19
CA ILE A 490 10.61 14.24 -8.19
C ILE A 490 9.19 13.68 -8.32
N LEU A 491 9.04 12.36 -8.34
CA LEU A 491 7.73 11.72 -8.54
C LEU A 491 6.82 11.70 -7.31
N MET A 492 7.39 11.52 -6.12
CA MET A 492 6.65 11.18 -4.90
C MET A 492 7.04 12.08 -3.70
N GLY A 493 7.94 13.05 -3.88
CA GLY A 493 8.37 13.96 -2.82
C GLY A 493 9.25 13.32 -1.72
N ILE A 494 9.66 12.06 -1.91
CA ILE A 494 10.50 11.30 -0.96
C ILE A 494 11.92 11.90 -0.93
N GLN A 495 12.43 12.22 0.25
CA GLN A 495 13.73 12.88 0.43
C GLN A 495 14.87 11.91 0.74
N SER A 496 14.58 10.71 1.24
CA SER A 496 15.57 9.68 1.59
C SER A 496 15.01 8.26 1.41
N GLU A 497 15.86 7.24 1.38
CA GLU A 497 15.37 5.84 1.44
C GLU A 497 15.08 5.42 2.89
N ARG A 498 14.20 4.41 3.04
CA ARG A 498 14.00 3.69 4.29
C ARG A 498 15.33 3.17 4.83
N THR A 499 15.43 3.03 6.15
CA THR A 499 16.60 2.38 6.77
C THR A 499 16.79 0.94 6.24
N ARG A 500 18.04 0.46 6.20
CA ARG A 500 18.36 -0.84 5.55
C ARG A 500 17.59 -2.01 6.17
N TRP A 501 17.47 -2.06 7.50
CA TRP A 501 16.74 -3.14 8.16
C TRP A 501 15.26 -3.14 7.75
N SER A 502 14.64 -1.97 7.61
CA SER A 502 13.23 -1.83 7.21
C SER A 502 13.04 -2.33 5.77
N GLN A 503 13.93 -1.94 4.85
CA GLN A 503 13.93 -2.48 3.48
C GLN A 503 14.11 -4.01 3.46
N CYS A 504 15.04 -4.55 4.25
CA CYS A 504 15.29 -5.98 4.30
C CYS A 504 14.12 -6.77 4.90
N VAL A 505 13.45 -6.24 5.93
CA VAL A 505 12.20 -6.82 6.47
C VAL A 505 11.12 -6.82 5.41
N GLU A 506 10.89 -5.68 4.75
CA GLU A 506 9.87 -5.54 3.70
C GLU A 506 10.10 -6.53 2.56
N TRP A 507 11.32 -6.65 2.05
CA TRP A 507 11.64 -7.59 0.98
C TRP A 507 11.53 -9.05 1.44
N THR A 508 11.96 -9.36 2.66
CA THR A 508 11.85 -10.74 3.19
C THR A 508 10.37 -11.13 3.33
N ASN A 509 9.54 -10.23 3.88
CA ASN A 509 8.10 -10.48 4.00
C ASN A 509 7.41 -10.55 2.63
N LYS A 510 7.75 -9.66 1.68
CA LYS A 510 7.16 -9.69 0.34
C LYS A 510 7.53 -10.92 -0.49
N LYS A 511 8.71 -11.51 -0.26
CA LYS A 511 9.23 -12.63 -1.07
C LYS A 511 9.09 -13.99 -0.40
N LEU A 512 9.07 -14.02 0.92
CA LEU A 512 9.03 -15.23 1.74
C LEU A 512 7.94 -15.11 2.83
N GLY A 513 6.87 -14.36 2.57
CA GLY A 513 5.95 -13.93 3.63
C GLY A 513 5.10 -15.02 4.25
N VAL A 514 4.96 -16.18 3.62
CA VAL A 514 4.37 -17.35 4.28
C VAL A 514 5.32 -17.88 5.37
N ALA A 515 6.63 -17.88 5.14
CA ALA A 515 7.63 -18.27 6.15
C ALA A 515 7.80 -17.18 7.23
N VAL A 516 7.80 -15.89 6.84
CA VAL A 516 7.79 -14.78 7.80
C VAL A 516 6.51 -14.75 8.62
N GLY A 517 5.37 -15.06 7.99
CA GLY A 517 4.08 -15.22 8.66
C GLY A 517 4.13 -16.28 9.75
N ALA A 518 4.77 -17.43 9.50
CA ALA A 518 4.93 -18.48 10.51
C ALA A 518 5.74 -17.99 11.73
N LEU A 519 6.77 -17.18 11.50
CA LEU A 519 7.53 -16.52 12.58
C LEU A 519 6.67 -15.49 13.33
N PHE A 520 5.86 -14.72 12.60
CA PHE A 520 4.99 -13.68 13.18
C PHE A 520 3.90 -14.26 14.08
N ILE A 521 3.11 -15.22 13.58
CA ILE A 521 1.94 -15.74 14.30
C ILE A 521 2.30 -16.52 15.56
N ARG A 522 3.52 -17.08 15.64
CA ARG A 522 4.00 -17.88 16.77
C ARG A 522 3.84 -17.17 18.11
N ASP A 523 4.19 -15.88 18.15
CA ASP A 523 4.24 -15.09 19.38
C ASP A 523 3.33 -13.84 19.35
N ASN A 524 2.68 -13.52 18.21
CA ASN A 524 1.98 -12.25 18.02
C ASN A 524 0.51 -12.36 17.60
N PHE A 525 -0.04 -13.57 17.46
CA PHE A 525 -1.45 -13.74 17.08
C PHE A 525 -2.22 -14.58 18.11
N ASN A 526 -3.32 -14.01 18.62
CA ASN A 526 -4.22 -14.69 19.56
C ASN A 526 -5.34 -15.41 18.79
N GLN A 527 -5.53 -16.71 19.06
CA GLN A 527 -6.58 -17.51 18.45
C GLN A 527 -8.00 -16.97 18.74
N GLU A 528 -8.22 -16.38 19.93
CA GLU A 528 -9.50 -15.75 20.28
C GLU A 528 -9.84 -14.59 19.33
N SER A 529 -8.83 -13.90 18.80
CA SER A 529 -9.06 -12.82 17.81
C SER A 529 -9.60 -13.35 16.49
N LYS A 530 -9.26 -14.60 16.11
CA LYS A 530 -9.84 -15.27 14.94
C LYS A 530 -11.33 -15.54 15.15
N GLU A 531 -11.71 -16.02 16.34
CA GLU A 531 -13.10 -16.35 16.67
C GLU A 531 -14.00 -15.10 16.69
N VAL A 532 -13.54 -14.02 17.31
CA VAL A 532 -14.30 -12.74 17.33
C VAL A 532 -14.43 -12.15 15.92
N ALA A 533 -13.37 -12.21 15.11
CA ALA A 533 -13.44 -11.75 13.73
C ALA A 533 -14.43 -12.58 12.89
N LEU A 534 -14.49 -13.91 13.08
CA LEU A 534 -15.50 -14.78 12.44
C LEU A 534 -16.93 -14.36 12.80
N GLU A 535 -17.20 -14.15 14.09
CA GLU A 535 -18.52 -13.70 14.55
C GLU A 535 -18.93 -12.37 13.90
N MET A 536 -17.99 -11.42 13.80
CA MET A 536 -18.23 -10.14 13.13
C MET A 536 -18.51 -10.32 11.64
N ILE A 537 -17.77 -11.17 10.93
CA ILE A 537 -18.03 -11.49 9.52
C ILE A 537 -19.44 -12.03 9.35
N HIS A 538 -19.86 -13.00 10.16
CA HIS A 538 -21.20 -13.57 10.07
C HIS A 538 -22.28 -12.54 10.35
N THR A 539 -22.08 -11.67 11.34
CA THR A 539 -23.04 -10.61 11.69
C THR A 539 -23.15 -9.56 10.59
N ILE A 540 -22.02 -9.17 9.97
CA ILE A 540 -21.98 -8.19 8.88
C ILE A 540 -22.55 -8.77 7.60
N ARG A 541 -22.25 -10.03 7.26
CA ARG A 541 -22.89 -10.75 6.14
C ARG A 541 -24.41 -10.83 6.34
N ALA A 542 -24.87 -11.09 7.56
CA ALA A 542 -26.30 -11.06 7.87
C ALA A 542 -26.91 -9.65 7.67
N ALA A 543 -26.22 -8.60 8.11
CA ALA A 543 -26.66 -7.22 7.89
C ALA A 543 -26.71 -6.86 6.39
N PHE A 544 -25.74 -7.33 5.59
CA PHE A 544 -25.76 -7.18 4.14
C PHE A 544 -26.94 -7.91 3.50
N ASN A 545 -27.23 -9.13 3.91
CA ASN A 545 -28.40 -9.88 3.43
C ASN A 545 -29.74 -9.18 3.78
N GLU A 546 -29.84 -8.55 4.95
CA GLU A 546 -31.00 -7.73 5.33
C GLU A 546 -31.11 -6.48 4.46
N LEU A 547 -29.99 -5.80 4.19
CA LEU A 547 -29.93 -4.66 3.26
C LEU A 547 -30.35 -5.05 1.84
N LEU A 548 -29.89 -6.21 1.35
CA LEU A 548 -30.33 -6.76 0.08
C LEU A 548 -31.84 -7.01 0.05
N ALA A 549 -32.43 -7.55 1.12
CA ALA A 549 -33.86 -7.83 1.17
C ALA A 549 -34.73 -6.55 1.17
N GLU A 550 -34.24 -5.47 1.79
CA GLU A 550 -34.91 -4.16 1.86
C GLU A 550 -34.69 -3.30 0.62
N ASN A 551 -33.74 -3.68 -0.24
CA ASN A 551 -33.38 -2.94 -1.44
C ASN A 551 -34.53 -2.94 -2.45
N ASP A 552 -35.02 -1.76 -2.83
CA ASP A 552 -36.16 -1.56 -3.72
C ASP A 552 -35.83 -1.50 -5.21
N TRP A 553 -34.55 -1.40 -5.58
CA TRP A 553 -34.12 -1.16 -6.95
C TRP A 553 -33.70 -2.42 -7.71
N MET A 554 -33.56 -3.52 -6.99
CA MET A 554 -33.41 -4.86 -7.56
C MET A 554 -34.77 -5.54 -7.61
N ASP A 555 -34.94 -6.52 -8.49
CA ASP A 555 -36.07 -7.45 -8.44
C ASP A 555 -35.83 -8.60 -7.44
N ASP A 556 -36.89 -9.33 -7.09
CA ASP A 556 -36.83 -10.44 -6.11
C ASP A 556 -35.86 -11.55 -6.53
N GLU A 557 -35.78 -11.87 -7.83
CA GLU A 557 -34.93 -12.95 -8.35
C GLU A 557 -33.45 -12.55 -8.22
N THR A 558 -33.09 -11.35 -8.66
CA THR A 558 -31.71 -10.87 -8.54
C THR A 558 -31.29 -10.69 -7.08
N ARG A 559 -32.19 -10.27 -6.17
CA ARG A 559 -31.93 -10.24 -4.72
C ARG A 559 -31.61 -11.64 -4.17
N ALA A 560 -32.36 -12.66 -4.58
CA ALA A 560 -32.15 -14.03 -4.14
C ALA A 560 -30.76 -14.56 -4.59
N VAL A 561 -30.38 -14.32 -5.84
CA VAL A 561 -29.07 -14.74 -6.36
C VAL A 561 -27.92 -13.96 -5.70
N ALA A 562 -28.10 -12.66 -5.47
CA ALA A 562 -27.11 -11.85 -4.76
C ALA A 562 -26.88 -12.35 -3.33
N LYS A 563 -27.96 -12.74 -2.64
CA LYS A 563 -27.89 -13.39 -1.33
C LYS A 563 -27.14 -14.73 -1.39
N GLU A 564 -27.44 -15.59 -2.37
CA GLU A 564 -26.70 -16.85 -2.52
C GLU A 564 -25.20 -16.62 -2.71
N LYS A 565 -24.81 -15.60 -3.48
CA LYS A 565 -23.41 -15.22 -3.64
C LYS A 565 -22.77 -14.74 -2.33
N ALA A 566 -23.47 -13.91 -1.56
CA ALA A 566 -22.98 -13.43 -0.27
C ALA A 566 -22.81 -14.58 0.73
N ASP A 567 -23.75 -15.52 0.74
CA ASP A 567 -23.74 -16.70 1.61
C ASP A 567 -22.63 -17.70 1.24
N SER A 568 -22.23 -17.76 -0.04
CA SER A 568 -21.15 -18.64 -0.51
C SER A 568 -19.75 -18.02 -0.39
N MET A 569 -19.63 -16.78 0.07
CA MET A 569 -18.32 -16.12 0.20
C MET A 569 -17.45 -16.87 1.21
N ASN A 570 -16.29 -17.33 0.76
CA ASN A 570 -15.33 -17.99 1.63
C ASN A 570 -14.62 -16.95 2.50
N GLU A 571 -14.38 -17.29 3.77
CA GLU A 571 -13.79 -16.40 4.76
C GLU A 571 -12.40 -16.90 5.18
N ARG A 572 -11.38 -16.05 5.02
CA ARG A 572 -9.97 -16.36 5.35
C ARG A 572 -9.44 -15.36 6.38
N ILE A 573 -9.08 -15.84 7.57
CA ILE A 573 -8.76 -14.96 8.71
C ILE A 573 -7.47 -15.37 9.39
N GLY A 574 -6.60 -14.39 9.63
CA GLY A 574 -5.32 -14.56 10.29
C GLY A 574 -4.26 -15.14 9.35
N TYR A 575 -4.29 -16.45 9.14
CA TYR A 575 -3.26 -17.18 8.41
C TYR A 575 -3.78 -18.51 7.80
N PRO A 576 -3.14 -19.03 6.73
CA PRO A 576 -3.43 -20.36 6.22
C PRO A 576 -2.94 -21.45 7.18
N GLU A 577 -3.68 -22.54 7.27
CA GLU A 577 -3.38 -23.67 8.17
C GLU A 577 -1.98 -24.27 7.94
N LEU A 578 -1.45 -24.18 6.71
CA LEU A 578 -0.10 -24.65 6.35
C LEU A 578 1.01 -24.04 7.23
N LEU A 579 0.81 -22.84 7.80
CA LEU A 579 1.80 -22.20 8.69
C LEU A 579 2.01 -22.98 9.99
N THR A 580 1.01 -23.78 10.40
CA THR A 580 1.08 -24.62 11.61
C THR A 580 1.70 -25.99 11.34
N ASN A 581 1.86 -26.37 10.06
CA ASN A 581 2.47 -27.62 9.64
C ASN A 581 3.87 -27.40 9.05
N ALA A 582 4.89 -27.73 9.83
CA ALA A 582 6.29 -27.54 9.42
C ALA A 582 6.64 -28.26 8.10
N THR A 583 6.09 -29.45 7.85
CA THR A 583 6.38 -30.22 6.63
C THR A 583 5.79 -29.56 5.38
N GLU A 584 4.54 -29.09 5.46
CA GLU A 584 3.90 -28.37 4.34
C GLU A 584 4.60 -27.04 4.06
N LEU A 585 4.96 -26.32 5.12
CA LEU A 585 5.69 -25.06 4.99
C LEU A 585 7.08 -25.25 4.37
N GLU A 586 7.82 -26.32 4.72
CA GLU A 586 9.09 -26.64 4.04
C GLU A 586 8.89 -26.95 2.56
N GLN A 587 7.81 -27.67 2.23
CA GLN A 587 7.51 -28.07 0.86
C GLN A 587 7.21 -26.86 -0.04
N GLU A 588 6.58 -25.81 0.50
CA GLU A 588 6.29 -24.57 -0.23
C GLU A 588 7.55 -23.89 -0.79
N TYR A 589 8.69 -24.07 -0.12
CA TYR A 589 9.97 -23.45 -0.50
C TYR A 589 11.02 -24.47 -0.95
N VAL A 590 10.67 -25.74 -1.19
CA VAL A 590 11.67 -26.82 -1.41
C VAL A 590 12.62 -26.53 -2.57
N ASN A 591 12.12 -25.94 -3.66
CA ASN A 591 12.89 -25.62 -4.88
C ASN A 591 13.59 -24.26 -4.83
N LEU A 592 13.43 -23.48 -3.76
CA LEU A 592 14.09 -22.19 -3.60
C LEU A 592 15.44 -22.35 -2.89
N THR A 593 16.52 -21.83 -3.47
CA THR A 593 17.84 -21.80 -2.84
C THR A 593 18.17 -20.40 -2.35
N ILE A 594 18.52 -20.26 -1.08
CA ILE A 594 19.01 -19.01 -0.48
C ILE A 594 20.38 -19.27 0.13
N VAL A 595 21.35 -18.44 -0.23
CA VAL A 595 22.74 -18.51 0.26
C VAL A 595 23.05 -17.36 1.21
N PRO A 596 23.90 -17.55 2.24
CA PRO A 596 24.11 -16.55 3.29
C PRO A 596 24.90 -15.32 2.85
N ASP A 597 25.73 -15.43 1.81
CA ASP A 597 26.80 -14.47 1.49
C ASP A 597 26.64 -13.80 0.12
N ASN A 598 25.50 -13.96 -0.56
CA ASN A 598 25.27 -13.35 -1.87
C ASN A 598 23.82 -12.88 -2.06
N PHE A 599 23.55 -11.65 -1.63
CA PHE A 599 22.21 -11.07 -1.67
C PHE A 599 21.65 -10.95 -3.10
N ILE A 600 22.44 -10.49 -4.07
CA ILE A 600 21.94 -10.32 -5.45
C ILE A 600 21.60 -11.68 -6.09
N ASN A 601 22.37 -12.74 -5.82
CA ASN A 601 22.00 -14.09 -6.27
C ASN A 601 20.71 -14.57 -5.60
N ASN A 602 20.48 -14.26 -4.32
CA ASN A 602 19.22 -14.60 -3.67
C ASN A 602 18.04 -13.88 -4.32
N VAL A 603 18.18 -12.58 -4.62
CA VAL A 603 17.15 -11.81 -5.35
C VAL A 603 16.83 -12.48 -6.69
N LEU A 604 17.84 -12.78 -7.50
CA LEU A 604 17.65 -13.44 -8.79
C LEU A 604 17.04 -14.85 -8.65
N SER A 605 17.47 -15.62 -7.64
CA SER A 605 16.91 -16.96 -7.39
C SER A 605 15.44 -16.90 -6.96
N ILE A 606 15.05 -15.90 -6.19
CA ILE A 606 13.66 -15.68 -5.78
C ILE A 606 12.82 -15.32 -7.00
N LEU A 607 13.28 -14.38 -7.84
CA LEU A 607 12.56 -13.96 -9.04
C LEU A 607 12.32 -15.15 -10.01
N GLN A 608 13.34 -15.99 -10.23
CA GLN A 608 13.18 -17.20 -11.03
C GLN A 608 12.17 -18.17 -10.39
N TRP A 609 12.29 -18.42 -9.09
CA TRP A 609 11.40 -19.33 -8.36
C TRP A 609 9.94 -18.87 -8.39
N GLU A 610 9.68 -17.56 -8.19
CA GLU A 610 8.33 -16.98 -8.29
C GLU A 610 7.72 -17.19 -9.67
N SER A 611 8.51 -16.93 -10.72
CA SER A 611 8.09 -17.14 -12.11
C SER A 611 7.74 -18.60 -12.38
N GLU A 612 8.66 -19.53 -12.09
CA GLU A 612 8.45 -20.96 -12.30
C GLU A 612 7.23 -21.48 -11.53
N LYS A 613 7.06 -21.04 -10.28
CA LYS A 613 5.95 -21.46 -9.42
C LYS A 613 4.60 -21.02 -10.01
N MET A 614 4.50 -19.80 -10.51
CA MET A 614 3.29 -19.30 -11.15
C MET A 614 3.05 -19.99 -12.51
N LEU A 615 4.06 -20.13 -13.37
CA LEU A 615 3.90 -20.77 -14.68
C LEU A 615 3.50 -22.25 -14.59
N ARG A 616 3.98 -22.96 -13.56
CA ARG A 616 3.61 -24.36 -13.28
C ARG A 616 2.14 -24.56 -12.92
N LEU A 617 1.39 -23.49 -12.61
CA LEU A 617 -0.07 -23.56 -12.44
C LEU A 617 -0.75 -23.95 -13.76
N LEU A 618 -0.10 -23.75 -14.91
CA LEU A 618 -0.66 -24.15 -16.19
C LEU A 618 -0.88 -25.66 -16.19
N ARG A 619 -2.08 -26.09 -16.58
CA ARG A 619 -2.57 -27.49 -16.51
C ARG A 619 -2.86 -28.03 -15.11
N GLN A 620 -2.69 -27.25 -14.05
CA GLN A 620 -3.21 -27.59 -12.73
C GLN A 620 -4.61 -27.00 -12.55
N PRO A 621 -5.50 -27.67 -11.80
CA PRO A 621 -6.75 -27.03 -11.38
C PRO A 621 -6.45 -25.83 -10.48
N VAL A 622 -7.39 -24.88 -10.40
CA VAL A 622 -7.28 -23.76 -9.47
C VAL A 622 -7.42 -24.30 -8.05
N ASP A 623 -6.40 -24.05 -7.22
CA ASP A 623 -6.48 -24.32 -5.78
C ASP A 623 -7.28 -23.20 -5.10
N LYS A 624 -8.57 -23.48 -4.85
CA LYS A 624 -9.46 -22.53 -4.18
C LYS A 624 -9.10 -22.32 -2.71
N GLU A 625 -8.35 -23.23 -2.06
CA GLU A 625 -7.93 -23.10 -0.65
C GLU A 625 -6.67 -22.27 -0.45
N LYS A 626 -5.89 -22.07 -1.52
CA LYS A 626 -4.67 -21.27 -1.45
C LYS A 626 -4.96 -19.80 -1.18
N TRP A 627 -4.32 -19.23 -0.17
CA TRP A 627 -4.38 -17.80 0.12
C TRP A 627 -3.68 -16.97 -0.96
N THR A 628 -4.20 -15.76 -1.22
CA THR A 628 -3.67 -14.81 -2.21
C THR A 628 -2.65 -13.83 -1.66
N THR A 629 -2.56 -13.72 -0.32
CA THR A 629 -1.73 -12.75 0.40
C THR A 629 -1.00 -13.39 1.57
N GLU A 630 0.08 -12.77 2.02
CA GLU A 630 0.84 -13.20 3.18
C GLU A 630 0.18 -12.79 4.51
N PRO A 631 0.34 -13.56 5.60
CA PRO A 631 -0.35 -13.30 6.87
C PRO A 631 0.08 -12.03 7.62
N ALA A 632 1.36 -11.64 7.47
CA ALA A 632 1.93 -10.47 8.14
C ALA A 632 1.81 -9.21 7.28
N VAL A 633 0.58 -8.88 6.88
CA VAL A 633 0.25 -7.71 6.05
C VAL A 633 -0.86 -6.90 6.72
N VAL A 634 -0.73 -5.58 6.75
CA VAL A 634 -1.79 -4.66 7.22
C VAL A 634 -2.65 -4.26 6.02
N ASN A 635 -3.57 -5.16 5.63
CA ASN A 635 -4.55 -4.90 4.57
C ASN A 635 -5.71 -5.92 4.66
N ALA A 636 -6.70 -5.82 3.76
CA ALA A 636 -7.71 -6.85 3.50
C ALA A 636 -7.98 -6.94 1.98
N PHE A 637 -8.59 -8.04 1.53
CA PHE A 637 -8.78 -8.29 0.10
C PHE A 637 -10.04 -9.11 -0.21
N TYR A 638 -10.64 -8.86 -1.37
CA TYR A 638 -11.61 -9.72 -2.05
C TYR A 638 -11.03 -10.31 -3.33
N ASN A 639 -11.23 -11.61 -3.58
CA ASN A 639 -10.90 -12.24 -4.85
C ASN A 639 -12.16 -12.68 -5.61
N PRO A 640 -12.43 -12.13 -6.82
CA PRO A 640 -13.63 -12.47 -7.58
C PRO A 640 -13.66 -13.93 -8.06
N ASN A 641 -12.54 -14.50 -8.52
CA ASN A 641 -12.51 -15.88 -9.04
C ASN A 641 -12.66 -16.95 -7.94
N LYS A 642 -12.34 -16.63 -6.69
CA LYS A 642 -12.54 -17.52 -5.54
C LYS A 642 -13.79 -17.21 -4.73
N ASN A 643 -14.40 -16.05 -4.98
CA ASN A 643 -15.43 -15.44 -4.14
C ASN A 643 -15.03 -15.51 -2.65
N ASP A 644 -13.80 -15.07 -2.33
CA ASP A 644 -13.27 -15.11 -0.96
C ASP A 644 -12.87 -13.72 -0.45
N ILE A 645 -13.03 -13.54 0.87
CA ILE A 645 -12.60 -12.36 1.61
C ILE A 645 -11.47 -12.76 2.56
N VAL A 646 -10.38 -11.98 2.58
CA VAL A 646 -9.15 -12.31 3.30
C VAL A 646 -8.73 -11.19 4.25
N PHE A 647 -8.59 -11.53 5.53
CA PHE A 647 -8.14 -10.64 6.61
C PHE A 647 -6.88 -11.22 7.25
N PRO A 648 -5.67 -10.87 6.75
CA PRO A 648 -4.40 -11.28 7.34
C PRO A 648 -4.29 -10.92 8.83
N ALA A 649 -3.50 -11.69 9.57
CA ALA A 649 -3.22 -11.45 10.99
C ALA A 649 -2.68 -10.02 11.25
N GLY A 650 -1.98 -9.44 10.27
CA GLY A 650 -1.43 -8.10 10.38
C GLY A 650 -2.44 -6.98 10.56
N ILE A 651 -3.66 -7.06 10.00
CA ILE A 651 -4.67 -6.00 10.17
C ILE A 651 -5.47 -6.13 11.48
N LEU A 652 -5.44 -7.30 12.12
CA LEU A 652 -6.15 -7.58 13.37
C LEU A 652 -5.42 -7.04 14.60
N GLN A 653 -5.12 -5.74 14.58
CA GLN A 653 -4.35 -5.01 15.59
C GLN A 653 -5.06 -3.71 16.00
N PRO A 654 -4.71 -3.13 17.17
CA PRO A 654 -5.31 -1.88 17.65
C PRO A 654 -5.33 -0.76 16.60
N LEU A 655 -6.35 0.10 16.67
CA LEU A 655 -6.90 1.00 15.63
C LEU A 655 -7.99 0.35 14.78
N PHE A 656 -7.76 -0.86 14.24
CA PHE A 656 -8.79 -1.61 13.52
C PHE A 656 -9.55 -2.55 14.46
N TYR A 657 -8.81 -3.28 15.30
CA TYR A 657 -9.38 -4.32 16.16
C TYR A 657 -8.64 -4.42 17.49
N SER A 658 -9.40 -4.63 18.57
CA SER A 658 -8.86 -5.16 19.81
C SER A 658 -9.94 -5.94 20.55
N GLN A 659 -9.57 -7.05 21.18
CA GLN A 659 -10.47 -7.77 22.09
C GLN A 659 -10.93 -6.89 23.27
N HIS A 660 -10.20 -5.82 23.60
CA HIS A 660 -10.52 -4.90 24.69
C HIS A 660 -11.23 -3.61 24.24
N PHE A 661 -11.44 -3.44 22.93
CA PHE A 661 -12.22 -2.31 22.43
C PHE A 661 -13.70 -2.53 22.70
N PRO A 662 -14.45 -1.47 23.09
CA PRO A 662 -15.89 -1.48 22.94
C PRO A 662 -16.27 -1.90 21.52
N LYS A 663 -17.33 -2.68 21.38
CA LYS A 663 -17.78 -3.20 20.09
C LYS A 663 -18.10 -2.08 19.10
N SER A 664 -18.52 -0.91 19.55
CA SER A 664 -18.67 0.26 18.67
C SER A 664 -17.38 0.60 17.90
N LEU A 665 -16.21 0.50 18.54
CA LEU A 665 -14.93 0.76 17.86
C LEU A 665 -14.53 -0.40 16.95
N ASN A 666 -14.68 -1.66 17.40
CA ASN A 666 -14.39 -2.82 16.55
C ASN A 666 -15.25 -2.82 15.28
N TYR A 667 -16.56 -2.58 15.40
CA TYR A 667 -17.42 -2.46 14.22
C TYR A 667 -17.10 -1.22 13.38
N GLY A 668 -16.72 -0.09 13.98
CA GLY A 668 -16.28 1.11 13.24
C GLY A 668 -14.89 1.00 12.61
N GLY A 669 -14.07 0.06 13.06
CA GLY A 669 -12.74 -0.25 12.53
C GLY A 669 -12.79 -1.48 11.61
N ILE A 670 -12.41 -2.65 12.13
CA ILE A 670 -12.36 -3.90 11.36
C ILE A 670 -13.73 -4.29 10.79
N GLY A 671 -14.84 -3.95 11.44
CA GLY A 671 -16.17 -4.23 10.92
C GLY A 671 -16.46 -3.49 9.60
N VAL A 672 -16.01 -2.24 9.47
CA VAL A 672 -16.15 -1.51 8.20
C VAL A 672 -15.26 -2.13 7.12
N VAL A 673 -14.04 -2.55 7.46
CA VAL A 673 -13.14 -3.27 6.53
C VAL A 673 -13.79 -4.59 6.07
N ILE A 674 -14.41 -5.35 6.97
CA ILE A 674 -15.15 -6.57 6.62
C ILE A 674 -16.30 -6.27 5.66
N GLY A 675 -17.11 -5.26 5.96
CA GLY A 675 -18.20 -4.86 5.08
C GLY A 675 -17.70 -4.35 3.72
N HIS A 676 -16.54 -3.70 3.68
CA HIS A 676 -15.90 -3.23 2.45
C HIS A 676 -15.55 -4.43 1.54
N GLU A 677 -14.86 -5.45 2.07
CA GLU A 677 -14.52 -6.65 1.30
C GLU A 677 -15.75 -7.47 0.85
N ILE A 678 -16.80 -7.55 1.67
CA ILE A 678 -18.08 -8.17 1.26
C ILE A 678 -18.69 -7.39 0.09
N THR A 679 -18.64 -6.07 0.15
CA THR A 679 -19.21 -5.20 -0.89
C THR A 679 -18.45 -5.29 -2.21
N HIS A 680 -17.14 -5.57 -2.20
CA HIS A 680 -16.38 -5.83 -3.43
C HIS A 680 -16.93 -6.99 -4.25
N GLY A 681 -17.61 -7.97 -3.63
CA GLY A 681 -18.35 -9.00 -4.36
C GLY A 681 -19.51 -8.47 -5.20
N PHE A 682 -19.89 -7.21 -5.03
CA PHE A 682 -21.05 -6.58 -5.64
C PHE A 682 -20.76 -5.17 -6.18
N ASP A 683 -19.50 -4.74 -6.23
CA ASP A 683 -19.13 -3.48 -6.89
C ASP A 683 -19.24 -3.59 -8.43
N ASP A 684 -18.75 -2.59 -9.18
CA ASP A 684 -18.80 -2.57 -10.63
C ASP A 684 -18.05 -3.75 -11.30
N LYS A 685 -17.01 -4.29 -10.65
CA LYS A 685 -16.23 -5.45 -11.11
C LYS A 685 -16.78 -6.75 -10.53
N GLY A 686 -16.90 -6.87 -9.22
CA GLY A 686 -17.31 -8.09 -8.53
C GLY A 686 -18.70 -8.57 -8.89
N ARG A 687 -19.65 -7.67 -9.21
CA ARG A 687 -20.99 -8.07 -9.69
C ARG A 687 -20.94 -8.90 -10.97
N GLN A 688 -19.85 -8.86 -11.75
CA GLN A 688 -19.72 -9.59 -13.01
C GLN A 688 -19.44 -11.08 -12.78
N PHE A 689 -19.11 -11.48 -11.55
CA PHE A 689 -18.77 -12.85 -11.17
C PHE A 689 -19.90 -13.50 -10.37
N ASP A 690 -20.21 -14.75 -10.65
CA ASP A 690 -21.19 -15.55 -9.90
C ASP A 690 -20.64 -16.00 -8.53
N LYS A 691 -21.39 -16.88 -7.84
CA LYS A 691 -21.06 -17.40 -6.52
C LYS A 691 -19.92 -18.42 -6.52
N GLU A 692 -19.61 -19.01 -7.68
CA GLU A 692 -18.49 -19.91 -7.92
C GLU A 692 -17.24 -19.17 -8.42
N GLY A 693 -17.35 -17.88 -8.72
CA GLY A 693 -16.29 -17.00 -9.22
C GLY A 693 -16.12 -17.03 -10.74
N ASN A 694 -17.14 -17.43 -11.50
CA ASN A 694 -17.14 -17.34 -12.96
C ASN A 694 -17.80 -16.03 -13.40
N MET A 695 -17.16 -15.35 -14.35
CA MET A 695 -17.66 -14.15 -14.99
C MET A 695 -18.83 -14.49 -15.91
N MET A 696 -20.03 -14.08 -15.52
CA MET A 696 -21.27 -14.27 -16.27
C MET A 696 -22.29 -13.18 -15.92
N GLN A 697 -23.24 -12.92 -16.82
CA GLN A 697 -24.36 -12.04 -16.52
C GLN A 697 -25.44 -12.82 -15.76
N TRP A 698 -25.50 -12.63 -14.44
CA TRP A 698 -26.52 -13.21 -13.56
C TRP A 698 -27.55 -12.17 -13.07
N TRP A 699 -27.47 -10.94 -13.57
CA TRP A 699 -28.48 -9.88 -13.37
C TRP A 699 -29.27 -9.67 -14.65
N ASN A 700 -30.56 -9.35 -14.50
CA ASN A 700 -31.34 -8.87 -15.64
C ASN A 700 -30.93 -7.43 -16.02
N ASN A 701 -31.30 -7.01 -17.23
CA ASN A 701 -30.89 -5.71 -17.77
C ASN A 701 -31.44 -4.53 -16.97
N ALA A 702 -32.67 -4.63 -16.45
CA ALA A 702 -33.28 -3.56 -15.65
C ALA A 702 -32.49 -3.30 -14.36
N THR A 703 -32.05 -4.36 -13.67
CA THR A 703 -31.22 -4.25 -12.46
C THR A 703 -29.83 -3.71 -12.78
N ILE A 704 -29.25 -4.06 -13.95
CA ILE A 704 -27.98 -3.47 -14.41
C ILE A 704 -28.13 -1.97 -14.67
N GLU A 705 -29.22 -1.54 -15.32
CA GLU A 705 -29.51 -0.12 -15.54
C GLU A 705 -29.70 0.63 -14.22
N ALA A 706 -30.51 0.10 -13.31
CA ALA A 706 -30.76 0.68 -11.98
C ALA A 706 -29.49 0.78 -11.12
N PHE A 707 -28.58 -0.20 -11.24
CA PHE A 707 -27.26 -0.14 -10.62
C PHE A 707 -26.41 1.00 -11.21
N ARG A 708 -26.34 1.09 -12.54
CA ARG A 708 -25.57 2.16 -13.23
C ARG A 708 -26.07 3.56 -12.86
N GLU A 709 -27.38 3.75 -12.74
CA GLU A 709 -27.94 5.03 -12.27
C GLU A 709 -27.47 5.40 -10.86
N ARG A 710 -27.38 4.43 -9.96
CA ARG A 710 -26.94 4.65 -8.57
C ARG A 710 -25.43 4.83 -8.47
N THR A 711 -24.65 4.07 -9.23
CA THR A 711 -23.19 4.26 -9.28
C THR A 711 -22.85 5.61 -9.91
N GLN A 712 -23.67 6.13 -10.84
CA GLN A 712 -23.49 7.48 -11.38
C GLN A 712 -23.55 8.55 -10.28
N CYS A 713 -24.45 8.41 -9.29
CA CYS A 713 -24.47 9.31 -8.12
C CYS A 713 -23.12 9.31 -7.40
N VAL A 714 -22.54 8.13 -7.17
CA VAL A 714 -21.23 7.99 -6.50
C VAL A 714 -20.13 8.63 -7.36
N ILE A 715 -20.11 8.36 -8.67
CA ILE A 715 -19.15 8.96 -9.60
C ILE A 715 -19.24 10.50 -9.56
N ASP A 716 -20.45 11.05 -9.65
CA ASP A 716 -20.69 12.49 -9.66
C ASP A 716 -20.32 13.13 -8.32
N GLN A 717 -20.67 12.48 -7.20
CA GLN A 717 -20.29 12.94 -5.87
C GLN A 717 -18.78 13.02 -5.74
N TYR A 718 -18.07 11.93 -6.05
CA TYR A 718 -16.65 11.85 -5.80
C TYR A 718 -15.82 12.70 -6.77
N SER A 719 -16.32 12.91 -7.99
CA SER A 719 -15.70 13.82 -8.97
C SER A 719 -15.79 15.31 -8.56
N ARG A 720 -16.59 15.66 -7.54
CA ARG A 720 -16.65 17.02 -6.98
C ARG A 720 -15.59 17.26 -5.90
N TYR A 721 -14.96 16.23 -5.36
CA TYR A 721 -13.87 16.41 -4.40
C TYR A 721 -12.62 16.93 -5.11
N LYS A 722 -12.06 17.99 -4.53
CA LYS A 722 -10.86 18.66 -5.03
C LYS A 722 -9.72 18.45 -4.04
N ILE A 723 -8.56 18.04 -4.54
CA ILE A 723 -7.33 17.98 -3.75
C ILE A 723 -6.61 19.32 -3.88
N ASN A 724 -6.70 20.12 -2.83
CA ASN A 724 -6.29 21.53 -2.85
C ASN A 724 -4.78 21.71 -3.08
N GLU A 725 -3.96 20.77 -2.61
CA GLU A 725 -2.50 20.79 -2.71
C GLU A 725 -2.00 20.78 -4.15
N VAL A 726 -2.80 20.24 -5.07
CA VAL A 726 -2.48 20.13 -6.51
C VAL A 726 -3.52 20.75 -7.43
N ASP A 727 -4.55 21.39 -6.85
CA ASP A 727 -5.63 22.08 -7.57
C ASP A 727 -6.41 21.20 -8.57
N MET A 728 -6.56 19.90 -8.28
CA MET A 728 -7.19 18.93 -9.19
C MET A 728 -8.41 18.25 -8.55
N PHE A 729 -9.42 18.00 -9.39
CA PHE A 729 -10.55 17.16 -9.04
C PHE A 729 -10.20 15.68 -9.17
N MET A 730 -10.83 14.88 -8.32
CA MET A 730 -10.71 13.42 -8.40
C MET A 730 -11.46 12.86 -9.61
N ASP A 731 -11.02 11.70 -10.07
CA ASP A 731 -11.76 10.90 -11.04
C ASP A 731 -12.68 9.92 -10.29
N GLY A 732 -13.96 10.28 -10.18
CA GLY A 732 -14.97 9.45 -9.53
C GLY A 732 -15.23 8.13 -10.25
N ARG A 733 -14.92 8.02 -11.54
CA ARG A 733 -15.05 6.79 -12.33
C ARG A 733 -13.89 5.83 -12.04
N MET A 734 -12.66 6.37 -11.94
CA MET A 734 -11.48 5.61 -11.54
C MET A 734 -11.64 5.02 -10.13
N THR A 735 -12.30 5.74 -9.23
CA THR A 735 -12.44 5.35 -7.82
C THR A 735 -13.74 4.64 -7.46
N GLN A 736 -14.63 4.40 -8.45
CA GLN A 736 -16.01 4.01 -8.19
C GLN A 736 -16.16 2.71 -7.37
N GLY A 737 -15.39 1.67 -7.67
CA GLY A 737 -15.50 0.37 -6.98
C GLY A 737 -15.19 0.49 -5.49
N GLU A 738 -14.09 1.14 -5.17
CA GLU A 738 -13.66 1.43 -3.79
C GLU A 738 -14.65 2.32 -3.05
N ASN A 739 -15.20 3.33 -3.73
CA ASN A 739 -16.19 4.23 -3.15
C ASN A 739 -17.51 3.49 -2.86
N ILE A 740 -17.95 2.59 -3.75
CA ILE A 740 -19.12 1.73 -3.52
C ILE A 740 -18.86 0.84 -2.30
N ALA A 741 -17.67 0.24 -2.21
CA ALA A 741 -17.28 -0.63 -1.12
C ALA A 741 -17.21 0.10 0.24
N ASP A 742 -16.68 1.33 0.28
CA ASP A 742 -16.67 2.16 1.49
C ASP A 742 -18.08 2.50 2.00
N ASN A 743 -18.97 2.93 1.09
CA ASN A 743 -20.34 3.28 1.43
C ASN A 743 -21.12 2.06 1.93
N GLY A 744 -21.00 0.94 1.21
CA GLY A 744 -21.64 -0.33 1.58
C GLY A 744 -21.11 -0.86 2.91
N GLY A 745 -19.79 -0.91 3.07
CA GLY A 745 -19.14 -1.45 4.25
C GLY A 745 -19.46 -0.67 5.52
N LEU A 746 -19.47 0.66 5.46
CA LEU A 746 -19.88 1.52 6.58
C LEU A 746 -21.32 1.24 7.02
N LYS A 747 -22.25 1.16 6.06
CA LYS A 747 -23.69 0.93 6.31
C LYS A 747 -23.94 -0.45 6.92
N GLN A 748 -23.30 -1.48 6.36
CA GLN A 748 -23.39 -2.86 6.85
C GLN A 748 -22.85 -2.99 8.28
N ALA A 749 -21.66 -2.43 8.53
CA ALA A 749 -21.02 -2.49 9.84
C ALA A 749 -21.82 -1.77 10.93
N PHE A 750 -22.40 -0.60 10.61
CA PHE A 750 -23.24 0.11 11.58
C PHE A 750 -24.52 -0.67 11.91
N ARG A 751 -25.19 -1.23 10.89
CA ARG A 751 -26.37 -2.08 11.11
C ARG A 751 -26.03 -3.32 11.95
N ALA A 752 -24.92 -3.99 11.65
CA ALA A 752 -24.42 -5.12 12.42
C ALA A 752 -24.14 -4.73 13.88
N TYR A 753 -23.54 -3.56 14.10
CA TYR A 753 -23.32 -3.02 15.45
C TYR A 753 -24.64 -2.78 16.20
N LYS A 754 -25.66 -2.15 15.58
CA LYS A 754 -26.96 -1.93 16.22
C LYS A 754 -27.67 -3.24 16.56
N LYS A 755 -27.51 -4.27 15.72
CA LYS A 755 -28.01 -5.63 16.00
C LYS A 755 -27.29 -6.25 17.19
N TRP A 756 -25.96 -6.13 17.24
CA TRP A 756 -25.17 -6.58 18.38
C TRP A 756 -25.59 -5.87 19.68
N GLU A 757 -25.77 -4.55 19.65
CA GLU A 757 -26.23 -3.73 20.80
C GLU A 757 -27.64 -4.16 21.26
N THR A 758 -28.55 -4.47 20.32
CA THR A 758 -29.90 -4.93 20.65
C THR A 758 -29.90 -6.27 21.39
N LEU A 759 -28.97 -7.16 21.04
CA LEU A 759 -28.87 -8.50 21.64
C LEU A 759 -28.11 -8.51 22.97
N HIS A 760 -27.08 -7.66 23.11
CA HIS A 760 -26.16 -7.68 24.26
C HIS A 760 -26.34 -6.51 25.23
N GLY A 761 -27.13 -5.51 24.84
CA GLY A 761 -27.27 -4.25 25.57
C GLY A 761 -26.16 -3.25 25.24
N ARG A 762 -26.26 -2.06 25.85
CA ARG A 762 -25.28 -1.00 25.70
C ARG A 762 -24.07 -1.24 26.58
N GLU A 763 -22.89 -1.05 26.00
CA GLU A 763 -21.63 -1.04 26.74
C GLU A 763 -21.49 0.24 27.59
N GLN A 764 -20.54 0.20 28.53
CA GLN A 764 -20.17 1.35 29.34
C GLN A 764 -19.44 2.41 28.51
N LEU A 765 -19.69 3.68 28.80
CA LEU A 765 -19.07 4.79 28.07
C LEU A 765 -17.56 4.88 28.32
N LEU A 766 -16.82 5.41 27.34
CA LEU A 766 -15.39 5.67 27.51
C LEU A 766 -15.14 6.91 28.39
N PRO A 767 -14.12 6.87 29.26
CA PRO A 767 -13.85 7.96 30.19
C PRO A 767 -13.27 9.17 29.47
N GLY A 768 -13.71 10.38 29.85
CA GLY A 768 -13.21 11.63 29.27
C GLY A 768 -13.71 11.95 27.85
N LEU A 769 -14.47 11.05 27.23
CA LEU A 769 -15.19 11.29 25.98
C LEU A 769 -16.68 11.38 26.30
N ASN A 770 -17.25 12.59 26.24
CA ASN A 770 -18.69 12.79 26.38
C ASN A 770 -19.42 12.40 25.09
N MET A 771 -19.34 11.11 24.72
CA MET A 771 -19.82 10.56 23.47
C MET A 771 -20.61 9.28 23.69
N THR A 772 -21.64 9.09 22.89
CA THR A 772 -22.36 7.82 22.78
C THR A 772 -21.55 6.81 21.97
N HIS A 773 -21.87 5.52 22.10
CA HIS A 773 -21.24 4.50 21.27
C HIS A 773 -21.54 4.65 19.77
N ASP A 774 -22.70 5.19 19.39
CA ASP A 774 -23.00 5.50 17.97
C ASP A 774 -22.03 6.58 17.43
N GLN A 775 -21.69 7.59 18.24
CA GLN A 775 -20.68 8.58 17.87
C GLN A 775 -19.27 7.96 17.84
N LEU A 776 -18.93 7.11 18.81
CA LEU A 776 -17.63 6.43 18.86
C LEU A 776 -17.41 5.51 17.65
N PHE A 777 -18.46 4.87 17.12
CA PHE A 777 -18.39 4.10 15.88
C PHE A 777 -17.88 4.95 14.71
N PHE A 778 -18.53 6.09 14.44
CA PHE A 778 -18.15 6.95 13.33
C PHE A 778 -16.82 7.66 13.56
N LEU A 779 -16.50 8.00 14.82
CA LEU A 779 -15.19 8.54 15.18
C LEU A 779 -14.08 7.53 14.85
N ASN A 780 -14.21 6.26 15.25
CA ASN A 780 -13.21 5.24 14.95
C ASN A 780 -13.10 4.99 13.44
N TYR A 781 -14.22 4.95 12.74
CA TYR A 781 -14.25 4.88 11.28
C TYR A 781 -13.44 6.00 10.63
N ALA A 782 -13.63 7.25 11.05
CA ALA A 782 -12.86 8.35 10.50
C ALA A 782 -11.38 8.24 10.87
N GLN A 783 -11.07 7.79 12.09
CA GLN A 783 -9.70 7.73 12.59
C GLN A 783 -8.84 6.65 11.93
N ILE A 784 -9.42 5.55 11.44
CA ILE A 784 -8.66 4.58 10.64
C ILE A 784 -8.17 5.15 9.30
N TRP A 785 -8.64 6.33 8.88
CA TRP A 785 -8.21 7.03 7.67
C TRP A 785 -7.38 8.28 7.93
N CYS A 786 -7.02 8.58 9.19
CA CYS A 786 -6.17 9.74 9.49
C CYS A 786 -4.84 9.63 8.75
N GLY A 787 -4.45 10.70 8.07
CA GLY A 787 -3.28 10.70 7.22
C GLY A 787 -3.06 12.00 6.48
N SER A 788 -1.84 12.17 5.99
CA SER A 788 -1.44 13.27 5.10
C SER A 788 -0.52 12.75 4.00
N MET A 789 -0.45 13.48 2.89
CA MET A 789 0.37 13.14 1.73
C MET A 789 1.08 14.37 1.18
N ARG A 790 2.23 14.15 0.54
CA ARG A 790 2.96 15.19 -0.18
C ARG A 790 2.21 15.56 -1.48
N PRO A 791 2.34 16.78 -2.00
CA PRO A 791 1.70 17.17 -3.26
C PRO A 791 2.05 16.25 -4.44
N GLU A 792 3.29 15.76 -4.51
CA GLU A 792 3.73 14.84 -5.56
C GLU A 792 3.02 13.47 -5.46
N ASP A 793 2.79 12.99 -4.23
CA ASP A 793 2.02 11.76 -3.96
C ASP A 793 0.52 11.95 -4.27
N ALA A 794 -0.04 13.11 -3.92
CA ALA A 794 -1.41 13.48 -4.27
C ALA A 794 -1.65 13.45 -5.79
N LEU A 795 -0.73 14.03 -6.56
CA LEU A 795 -0.78 14.01 -8.02
C LEU A 795 -0.71 12.58 -8.57
N THR A 796 0.17 11.75 -8.00
CA THR A 796 0.29 10.34 -8.36
C THR A 796 -1.03 9.61 -8.12
N LYS A 797 -1.60 9.75 -6.92
CA LYS A 797 -2.87 9.10 -6.54
C LYS A 797 -4.04 9.51 -7.44
N ILE A 798 -4.19 10.79 -7.76
CA ILE A 798 -5.26 11.24 -8.69
C ILE A 798 -5.18 10.56 -10.04
N ARG A 799 -3.96 10.24 -10.52
CA ARG A 799 -3.75 9.73 -11.87
C ARG A 799 -3.69 8.21 -11.96
N SER A 800 -3.53 7.50 -10.84
CA SER A 800 -3.26 6.06 -10.86
C SER A 800 -3.95 5.24 -9.77
N ALA A 801 -4.42 5.85 -8.68
CA ALA A 801 -5.00 5.11 -7.58
C ALA A 801 -6.48 4.81 -7.83
N VAL A 802 -6.88 3.56 -7.58
CA VAL A 802 -8.29 3.15 -7.56
C VAL A 802 -8.99 3.56 -6.26
N HIS A 803 -8.23 3.82 -5.20
CA HIS A 803 -8.77 4.28 -3.93
C HIS A 803 -8.82 5.79 -3.86
N SER A 804 -9.91 6.31 -3.29
CA SER A 804 -9.98 7.70 -2.85
C SER A 804 -8.95 7.99 -1.73
N PRO A 805 -8.40 9.22 -1.63
CA PRO A 805 -7.61 9.65 -0.48
C PRO A 805 -8.38 9.48 0.84
N GLY A 806 -7.65 9.25 1.95
CA GLY A 806 -8.26 8.99 3.28
C GLY A 806 -9.32 10.00 3.70
N PHE A 807 -9.07 11.31 3.51
CA PHE A 807 -10.07 12.33 3.85
C PHE A 807 -11.37 12.20 3.04
N VAL A 808 -11.29 11.81 1.76
CA VAL A 808 -12.47 11.58 0.92
C VAL A 808 -13.18 10.28 1.29
N ARG A 809 -12.43 9.24 1.67
CA ARG A 809 -12.99 8.01 2.24
C ARG A 809 -13.72 8.27 3.55
N VAL A 810 -13.41 9.35 4.28
CA VAL A 810 -14.22 9.80 5.43
C VAL A 810 -15.42 10.62 4.98
N LEU A 811 -15.20 11.69 4.21
CA LEU A 811 -16.24 12.65 3.88
C LEU A 811 -17.36 12.07 3.02
N GLY A 812 -17.03 11.28 2.00
CA GLY A 812 -18.00 10.72 1.06
C GLY A 812 -19.04 9.79 1.73
N PRO A 813 -18.60 8.69 2.37
CA PRO A 813 -19.50 7.73 3.01
C PRO A 813 -20.31 8.32 4.17
N LEU A 814 -19.71 9.20 4.99
CA LEU A 814 -20.44 9.84 6.09
C LEU A 814 -21.47 10.85 5.58
N SER A 815 -21.18 11.58 4.50
CA SER A 815 -22.16 12.46 3.86
C SER A 815 -23.37 11.69 3.32
N ASN A 816 -23.18 10.43 2.91
CA ASN A 816 -24.25 9.55 2.45
C ASN A 816 -24.98 8.81 3.60
N SER A 817 -24.43 8.81 4.82
CA SER A 817 -25.02 8.12 5.96
C SER A 817 -26.06 8.98 6.68
N ARG A 818 -27.29 8.47 6.79
CA ARG A 818 -28.34 9.07 7.64
C ARG A 818 -28.07 8.79 9.12
N ASP A 819 -27.49 7.63 9.42
CA ASP A 819 -27.14 7.22 10.78
C ASP A 819 -26.07 8.13 11.38
N PHE A 820 -25.06 8.50 10.58
CA PHE A 820 -24.05 9.49 10.97
C PHE A 820 -24.68 10.84 11.32
N ALA A 821 -25.49 11.38 10.39
CA ALA A 821 -26.16 12.65 10.59
C ALA A 821 -27.07 12.65 11.84
N SER A 822 -27.71 11.52 12.14
CA SER A 822 -28.50 11.32 13.37
C SER A 822 -27.61 11.30 14.63
N ALA A 823 -26.52 10.51 14.62
CA ALA A 823 -25.61 10.37 15.75
C ALA A 823 -24.93 11.70 16.16
N TYR A 824 -24.60 12.54 15.18
CA TYR A 824 -24.00 13.87 15.41
C TYR A 824 -25.00 15.02 15.35
N LYS A 825 -26.29 14.74 15.11
CA LYS A 825 -27.37 15.73 15.00
C LYS A 825 -27.09 16.83 13.96
N CYS A 826 -26.55 16.44 12.82
CA CYS A 826 -26.18 17.37 11.77
C CYS A 826 -27.41 17.99 11.09
N PRO A 827 -27.51 19.33 10.98
CA PRO A 827 -28.61 19.98 10.29
C PRO A 827 -28.70 19.55 8.83
N LEU A 828 -29.92 19.42 8.29
CA LEU A 828 -30.10 19.15 6.86
C LEU A 828 -29.51 20.30 6.03
N GLY A 829 -28.66 19.96 5.07
CA GLY A 829 -27.96 20.92 4.21
C GLY A 829 -26.59 21.37 4.73
N SER A 830 -26.14 20.91 5.90
CA SER A 830 -24.73 21.05 6.28
C SER A 830 -23.85 20.23 5.34
N THR A 831 -22.55 20.53 5.28
CA THR A 831 -21.61 19.85 4.37
C THR A 831 -21.64 18.32 4.57
N MET A 832 -21.72 17.85 5.81
CA MET A 832 -21.79 16.43 6.14
C MET A 832 -23.21 15.84 6.19
N ASN A 833 -24.25 16.64 5.90
CA ASN A 833 -25.63 16.15 5.79
C ASN A 833 -26.35 16.75 4.57
N PRO A 834 -25.87 16.45 3.35
CA PRO A 834 -26.54 16.89 2.12
C PRO A 834 -27.94 16.28 2.02
N ALA A 835 -28.85 17.01 1.37
CA ALA A 835 -30.21 16.54 1.13
C ALA A 835 -30.26 15.33 0.19
N GLU A 836 -29.41 15.33 -0.83
CA GLU A 836 -29.21 14.22 -1.74
C GLU A 836 -28.07 13.34 -1.24
N LYS A 837 -28.34 12.05 -1.03
CA LYS A 837 -27.37 11.06 -0.54
C LYS A 837 -27.33 9.91 -1.54
N CYS A 838 -26.13 9.49 -1.92
CA CYS A 838 -25.95 8.34 -2.79
C CYS A 838 -26.11 7.04 -2.00
N SER A 839 -26.75 6.03 -2.59
CA SER A 839 -26.91 4.71 -1.99
C SER A 839 -26.97 3.65 -3.08
N VAL A 840 -26.08 2.66 -2.99
CA VAL A 840 -26.09 1.47 -3.86
C VAL A 840 -26.57 0.28 -3.04
N TRP A 841 -25.74 -0.19 -2.10
CA TRP A 841 -26.01 -1.30 -1.17
C TRP A 841 -26.60 -0.82 0.16
#